data_AF-A0A3D2UGB5-F1
#
_entry.id   AF-A0A3D2UGB5-F1
#
_cell.length_a   1.000
_cell.length_b   1.000
_cell.length_c   1.000
_cell.angle_alpha   90.00
_cell.angle_beta   90.00
_cell.angle_gamma   90.00
#
_symmetry.space_group_name_H-M   'P 1'
#
loop_
_entity.id
_entity.type
_entity.pdbx_description
1 polymer ?
#
loop_
_entity_poly.entity_id
_entity_poly.type
_entity_poly.pdbx_seq_one_letter_code
_entity_poly.pdbx_strand_id
1 'polypeptide(L)'
;MSHMTSSPHLRSYPGPLITRLCLILIAGSLSFPIAGLAQDETKSGDLVKIFELGQMVADTNGDSIPDFVQASLVMGATPSTAEIAAGAEISSRLGFETMAMDLPMSRGDGGLIPIVIGRSGLSIAGITAPGLDPTSLDSGEGAVAVVESDDRVWVLVIGGDDDGLLAAARLFSGVLPHTRTLSTAPLSQVREDLEAALQVEDLNDTSIRISQARARNNQDGITRLIVDVTTDDPLAAANAFDFLTTIDGVSPTGYRKESDSTEDEHSPSASNPLDYPGLASVEVRISGGPAMRLPGRAAPDRPGPISARPGTGAKDNLDLSNLYTAEGLLGGSPIPNRVDAVLVPGMSGLTGLPELGARLGLESTGLTVPLVHPSGSIKNPESRPTMILAGKGNHLTDQLSEDGRIDLNAIETGGGLIQIVPDAFGSKSAIVITGGDDAGAERALHQVAMGFPHLGERGKDRPTVNDVERELWDALSGHTPLGQAATGMYKLNRIGQALQDEDIVAANILMSVEKAAEGLDGWVESRAINIFGTDQVEVQIDNRDVLNASTKIYEEAITFPSEVARFHALMSNHVYPSANGRSVRIEARLSEPPEVRTRLAKETHAALIEAGANPDGTEVVILSAFKQGYSWLYDVIRPRIEGQEIGEIEISFLRNDPPEEWPQQAIHTPVRWLHEIFPIDEVLARDLGLELDQISFEEVMEGPIYTVRVTDREGSEILSEIFEPHYVMRPYFDRFEDYEKVRVTTGWLRAQAEGDILVDQRIATDPETFWDHFQATVLPRMYDHVMDLHDGLPRGGSSDSPFFGELIVELEMSEPDFRLGVDNEIHAPMDALHEEIYFGTIEFFDMLGRNSRGQGIQFPGRIVPVMRPKGDGTAPTAKISVTGFATSRPAVVVSYETTDGNHGQERLDIPKTSLARPSARMARVKAGQSGVSHLALRVPVDTDRDMRDSLIMVAREQSVDERMVSAEMVAGVAGEIEALREAGMYQSELAWKDLGTIELWAEWTHEQDPESRRTAFIRPNGAPLALPDWRT
;
A
#
# COMPACT_ATOMS: atom_id res chain seq x y z
N MET A 1 13.86 -29.64 -48.96
CA MET A 1 12.79 -30.66 -49.12
C MET A 1 11.57 -30.15 -48.36
N SER A 2 10.45 -29.69 -48.91
CA SER A 2 10.01 -29.41 -50.27
C SER A 2 8.89 -28.36 -50.19
N HIS A 3 8.98 -27.36 -51.06
CA HIS A 3 7.93 -26.58 -51.72
C HIS A 3 6.63 -27.38 -52.01
N MET A 4 5.39 -26.86 -52.13
CA MET A 4 4.93 -25.72 -52.94
C MET A 4 3.38 -25.55 -52.83
N THR A 5 2.90 -24.28 -52.76
CA THR A 5 1.81 -23.61 -53.54
C THR A 5 0.42 -24.23 -53.79
N SER A 6 -0.67 -23.46 -53.59
CA SER A 6 -1.40 -22.64 -54.62
C SER A 6 -2.90 -22.45 -54.32
N SER A 7 -3.40 -21.20 -54.47
CA SER A 7 -4.85 -20.85 -54.57
C SER A 7 -5.44 -21.19 -55.95
N PRO A 8 -6.78 -21.11 -56.15
CA PRO A 8 -7.30 -20.01 -57.01
C PRO A 8 -8.73 -19.47 -56.69
N HIS A 9 -9.00 -18.31 -57.27
CA HIS A 9 -10.22 -17.47 -57.22
C HIS A 9 -11.50 -18.04 -57.86
N LEU A 10 -12.68 -17.59 -57.39
CA LEU A 10 -13.83 -17.23 -58.25
C LEU A 10 -14.80 -16.21 -57.57
N ARG A 11 -15.35 -15.33 -58.42
CA ARG A 11 -16.15 -14.11 -58.15
C ARG A 11 -17.65 -14.39 -58.11
N SER A 12 -18.42 -13.64 -57.30
CA SER A 12 -19.65 -12.91 -57.72
C SER A 12 -20.34 -12.13 -56.56
N TYR A 13 -20.51 -10.81 -56.76
CA TYR A 13 -21.37 -9.83 -56.04
C TYR A 13 -22.87 -9.95 -56.46
N PRO A 14 -23.91 -9.28 -55.85
CA PRO A 14 -23.96 -7.95 -55.17
C PRO A 14 -24.59 -7.97 -53.73
N GLY A 15 -24.24 -7.11 -52.76
CA GLY A 15 -24.47 -5.65 -52.63
C GLY A 15 -25.91 -5.34 -52.13
N PRO A 16 -26.18 -4.38 -51.19
CA PRO A 16 -25.41 -3.15 -50.98
C PRO A 16 -25.21 -2.62 -49.52
N LEU A 17 -24.10 -1.89 -49.38
CA LEU A 17 -23.89 -0.55 -48.78
C LEU A 17 -24.56 -0.11 -47.46
N ILE A 18 -23.77 0.69 -46.70
CA ILE A 18 -24.03 1.44 -45.45
C ILE A 18 -23.58 0.59 -44.23
N THR A 19 -22.33 0.60 -43.78
CA THR A 19 -21.79 1.60 -42.82
C THR A 19 -20.28 1.33 -42.54
N ARG A 20 -19.39 1.33 -43.54
CA ARG A 20 -17.91 1.15 -43.29
C ARG A 20 -17.02 1.93 -44.27
N LEU A 21 -17.46 3.12 -44.68
CA LEU A 21 -16.64 4.03 -45.49
C LEU A 21 -16.66 5.46 -44.93
N CYS A 22 -16.21 5.63 -43.67
CA CYS A 22 -15.95 6.94 -43.07
C CYS A 22 -14.63 7.03 -42.27
N LEU A 23 -13.71 6.06 -42.35
CA LEU A 23 -12.56 6.02 -41.43
C LEU A 23 -11.16 6.02 -42.04
N ILE A 24 -10.99 6.16 -43.37
CA ILE A 24 -9.65 6.19 -44.01
C ILE A 24 -9.51 7.31 -45.08
N LEU A 25 -10.35 8.35 -45.02
CA LEU A 25 -10.21 9.55 -45.87
C LEU A 25 -10.42 10.86 -45.09
N ILE A 26 -9.88 10.90 -43.87
CA ILE A 26 -9.48 12.13 -43.16
C ILE A 26 -8.08 11.87 -42.57
N ALA A 27 -7.14 11.52 -43.46
CA ALA A 27 -5.70 11.41 -43.16
C ALA A 27 -4.89 12.48 -43.92
N GLY A 28 -5.56 13.53 -44.38
CA GLY A 28 -4.95 14.69 -45.02
C GLY A 28 -6.00 15.79 -45.02
N SER A 29 -5.65 16.97 -44.50
CA SER A 29 -6.55 18.10 -44.18
C SER A 29 -7.56 17.83 -43.06
N LEU A 30 -7.08 17.89 -41.82
CA LEU A 30 -7.67 18.57 -40.66
C LEU A 30 -6.75 18.34 -39.45
N SER A 31 -5.48 18.74 -39.59
CA SER A 31 -4.62 19.03 -38.44
C SER A 31 -5.02 20.39 -37.91
N PHE A 32 -6.10 20.43 -37.12
CA PHE A 32 -6.27 21.52 -36.16
C PHE A 32 -5.78 20.98 -34.81
N PRO A 33 -4.78 21.62 -34.18
CA PRO A 33 -4.50 21.33 -32.79
C PRO A 33 -5.71 21.84 -32.00
N ILE A 34 -6.43 20.96 -31.30
CA ILE A 34 -7.27 21.37 -30.16
C ILE A 34 -6.37 21.38 -28.90
N ALA A 35 -5.21 22.01 -29.06
CA ALA A 35 -4.27 22.41 -28.03
C ALA A 35 -3.98 23.87 -28.36
N GLY A 36 -4.73 24.79 -27.74
CA GLY A 36 -4.64 26.21 -28.09
C GLY A 36 -5.99 26.93 -28.07
N LEU A 37 -6.66 26.96 -26.93
CA LEU A 37 -7.66 27.99 -26.61
C LEU A 37 -7.53 28.38 -25.13
N ALA A 38 -6.31 28.80 -24.73
CA ALA A 38 -6.03 29.57 -23.50
C ALA A 38 -4.57 30.07 -23.38
N GLN A 39 -3.64 29.68 -24.27
CA GLN A 39 -2.21 30.04 -24.16
C GLN A 39 -1.75 31.22 -25.03
N ASP A 40 -2.65 32.10 -25.46
CA ASP A 40 -2.31 33.31 -26.25
C ASP A 40 -2.78 34.61 -25.54
N GLU A 41 -2.85 34.61 -24.20
CA GLU A 41 -2.82 35.87 -23.46
C GLU A 41 -1.39 36.41 -23.46
N THR A 42 -1.20 37.58 -24.06
CA THR A 42 0.00 38.42 -23.92
C THR A 42 0.42 38.47 -22.45
N LYS A 43 1.63 37.98 -22.15
CA LYS A 43 2.27 38.05 -20.83
C LYS A 43 2.21 39.49 -20.33
N SER A 44 1.62 39.68 -19.17
CA SER A 44 1.30 41.02 -18.66
C SER A 44 2.38 41.50 -17.72
N GLY A 45 2.98 42.65 -18.00
CA GLY A 45 3.88 43.34 -17.06
C GLY A 45 3.16 43.98 -15.85
N ASP A 46 2.12 43.33 -15.32
CA ASP A 46 1.21 43.85 -14.30
C ASP A 46 1.21 42.97 -13.04
N LEU A 47 1.47 43.56 -11.87
CA LEU A 47 1.47 42.89 -10.57
C LEU A 47 0.15 42.19 -10.23
N VAL A 48 -0.97 42.60 -10.85
CA VAL A 48 -2.28 41.95 -10.66
C VAL A 48 -2.27 40.50 -11.15
N LYS A 49 -1.59 40.23 -12.26
CA LYS A 49 -1.71 38.95 -12.99
C LYS A 49 -0.61 37.94 -12.67
N ILE A 50 0.44 38.32 -11.93
CA ILE A 50 1.70 37.55 -11.88
C ILE A 50 1.58 36.09 -11.39
N PHE A 51 0.55 35.76 -10.60
CA PHE A 51 0.28 34.41 -10.11
C PHE A 51 -0.83 33.68 -10.89
N GLU A 52 -1.43 34.30 -11.91
CA GLU A 52 -2.41 33.66 -12.79
C GLU A 52 -1.72 32.59 -13.67
N LEU A 53 -2.51 31.57 -14.07
CA LEU A 53 -2.06 30.53 -15.00
C LEU A 53 -1.51 31.15 -16.29
N GLY A 54 -0.32 30.71 -16.70
CA GLY A 54 0.39 31.23 -17.87
C GLY A 54 1.37 32.38 -17.57
N GLN A 55 1.44 32.86 -16.31
CA GLN A 55 2.48 33.78 -15.84
C GLN A 55 3.60 33.01 -15.11
N MET A 56 3.70 33.10 -13.77
CA MET A 56 4.76 32.41 -13.01
C MET A 56 4.57 30.90 -12.91
N VAL A 57 3.33 30.42 -13.06
CA VAL A 57 2.98 29.00 -13.03
C VAL A 57 2.23 28.62 -14.30
N ALA A 58 2.32 27.35 -14.69
CA ALA A 58 1.67 26.83 -15.88
C ALA A 58 1.06 25.45 -15.63
N ASP A 59 0.02 25.18 -16.41
CA ASP A 59 -0.57 23.86 -16.59
C ASP A 59 -0.04 23.28 -17.91
N THR A 60 0.76 22.22 -17.79
CA THR A 60 1.42 21.53 -18.90
C THR A 60 0.65 20.31 -19.37
N ASN A 61 -0.39 19.88 -18.64
CA ASN A 61 -1.15 18.66 -18.91
C ASN A 61 -2.61 18.94 -19.37
N GLY A 62 -3.11 20.16 -19.18
CA GLY A 62 -4.41 20.64 -19.65
C GLY A 62 -5.58 20.45 -18.68
N ASP A 63 -5.33 20.15 -17.39
CA ASP A 63 -6.37 19.95 -16.37
C ASP A 63 -6.77 21.23 -15.62
N SER A 64 -6.21 22.38 -15.99
CA SER A 64 -6.39 23.70 -15.37
C SER A 64 -5.80 23.83 -13.96
N ILE A 65 -4.92 22.91 -13.56
CA ILE A 65 -4.18 22.96 -12.30
C ILE A 65 -2.70 23.26 -12.62
N PRO A 66 -2.07 24.26 -11.99
CA PRO A 66 -0.66 24.52 -12.25
C PRO A 66 0.22 23.36 -11.79
N ASP A 67 1.02 22.79 -12.70
CA ASP A 67 1.92 21.66 -12.47
C ASP A 67 3.38 21.96 -12.86
N PHE A 68 3.67 23.23 -13.19
CA PHE A 68 5.02 23.68 -13.53
C PHE A 68 5.27 25.14 -13.12
N VAL A 69 6.47 25.42 -12.62
CA VAL A 69 6.90 26.80 -12.31
C VAL A 69 7.80 27.35 -13.42
N GLN A 70 7.34 28.43 -14.05
CA GLN A 70 8.02 29.10 -15.16
C GLN A 70 9.08 30.14 -14.69
N ALA A 71 9.17 30.36 -13.38
CA ALA A 71 10.07 31.33 -12.78
C ALA A 71 11.49 30.79 -12.57
N SER A 72 12.48 31.69 -12.56
CA SER A 72 13.88 31.38 -12.20
C SER A 72 14.40 32.41 -11.20
N LEU A 73 15.33 32.01 -10.31
CA LEU A 73 15.90 32.93 -9.34
C LEU A 73 17.22 33.52 -9.86
N VAL A 74 17.29 34.85 -9.90
CA VAL A 74 18.48 35.61 -10.30
C VAL A 74 19.08 36.28 -9.07
N MET A 75 20.21 35.75 -8.62
CA MET A 75 21.00 36.23 -7.49
C MET A 75 22.47 36.38 -7.90
N GLY A 76 23.25 37.11 -7.10
CA GLY A 76 24.70 37.22 -7.22
C GLY A 76 25.42 35.86 -7.28
N ALA A 77 26.63 35.82 -7.85
CA ALA A 77 27.48 34.63 -7.81
C ALA A 77 27.83 34.19 -6.37
N THR A 78 27.85 35.14 -5.43
CA THR A 78 28.00 34.92 -3.98
C THR A 78 26.91 35.72 -3.27
N PRO A 79 25.68 35.21 -3.19
CA PRO A 79 24.57 35.94 -2.61
C PRO A 79 24.75 36.13 -1.11
N SER A 80 24.24 37.24 -0.56
CA SER A 80 24.23 37.44 0.88
C SER A 80 23.26 36.48 1.58
N THR A 81 23.42 36.28 2.89
CA THR A 81 22.45 35.50 3.70
C THR A 81 21.03 36.05 3.56
N ALA A 82 20.87 37.37 3.47
CA ALA A 82 19.57 38.01 3.28
C ALA A 82 18.97 37.74 1.89
N GLU A 83 19.80 37.70 0.84
CA GLU A 83 19.35 37.34 -0.52
C GLU A 83 18.91 35.87 -0.60
N ILE A 84 19.65 34.95 0.04
CA ILE A 84 19.25 33.53 0.11
C ILE A 84 17.95 33.37 0.93
N ALA A 85 17.83 34.06 2.07
CA ALA A 85 16.62 34.05 2.90
C ALA A 85 15.40 34.61 2.15
N ALA A 86 15.56 35.71 1.42
CA ALA A 86 14.54 36.26 0.53
C ALA A 86 14.16 35.26 -0.57
N GLY A 87 15.15 34.58 -1.16
CA GLY A 87 14.94 33.50 -2.12
C GLY A 87 14.12 32.35 -1.57
N ALA A 88 14.30 31.99 -0.29
CA ALA A 88 13.50 30.96 0.37
C ALA A 88 12.04 31.37 0.65
N GLU A 89 11.77 32.62 1.01
CA GLU A 89 10.40 33.14 1.09
C GLU A 89 9.72 33.17 -0.28
N ILE A 90 10.42 33.62 -1.32
CA ILE A 90 9.88 33.65 -2.70
C ILE A 90 9.59 32.22 -3.18
N SER A 91 10.55 31.32 -2.98
CA SER A 91 10.44 29.92 -3.41
C SER A 91 9.32 29.19 -2.70
N SER A 92 9.10 29.44 -1.39
CA SER A 92 7.98 28.83 -0.67
C SER A 92 6.63 29.23 -1.25
N ARG A 93 6.47 30.48 -1.68
CA ARG A 93 5.27 30.90 -2.40
C ARG A 93 5.14 30.20 -3.75
N LEU A 94 6.21 30.13 -4.53
CA LEU A 94 6.19 29.46 -5.84
C LEU A 94 5.84 27.97 -5.71
N GLY A 95 6.35 27.29 -4.68
CA GLY A 95 5.98 25.91 -4.38
C GLY A 95 4.50 25.78 -4.04
N PHE A 96 3.95 26.70 -3.24
CA PHE A 96 2.54 26.72 -2.86
C PHE A 96 1.58 26.94 -4.04
N GLU A 97 2.00 27.67 -5.08
CA GLU A 97 1.17 27.99 -6.25
C GLU A 97 1.06 26.84 -7.27
N THR A 98 1.66 25.67 -7.00
CA THR A 98 1.67 24.55 -7.94
C THR A 98 1.52 23.20 -7.24
N MET A 99 1.01 22.20 -7.97
CA MET A 99 0.96 20.80 -7.51
C MET A 99 2.21 20.00 -7.90
N ALA A 100 3.09 20.54 -8.75
CA ALA A 100 4.34 19.89 -9.13
C ALA A 100 5.44 20.92 -9.49
N MET A 101 6.68 20.60 -9.13
CA MET A 101 7.83 21.48 -9.36
C MET A 101 9.11 20.65 -9.51
N ASP A 102 9.97 21.07 -10.44
CA ASP A 102 11.33 20.57 -10.52
C ASP A 102 12.21 21.20 -9.44
N LEU A 103 12.86 20.36 -8.63
CA LEU A 103 13.91 20.78 -7.69
C LEU A 103 15.26 20.22 -8.17
N PRO A 104 16.33 21.04 -8.24
CA PRO A 104 16.40 22.42 -7.78
C PRO A 104 15.71 23.43 -8.72
N MET A 105 15.30 24.57 -8.16
CA MET A 105 14.70 25.67 -8.92
C MET A 105 15.69 26.22 -9.96
N SER A 106 15.19 26.61 -11.14
CA SER A 106 16.00 27.23 -12.19
C SER A 106 16.72 28.49 -11.68
N ARG A 107 17.99 28.64 -12.05
CA ARG A 107 18.87 29.77 -11.67
C ARG A 107 19.26 30.58 -12.89
N GLY A 108 19.47 31.89 -12.70
CA GLY A 108 19.88 32.80 -13.76
C GLY A 108 18.71 33.25 -14.64
N ASP A 109 19.02 33.76 -15.84
CA ASP A 109 18.06 34.41 -16.75
C ASP A 109 17.41 33.42 -17.75
N GLY A 110 17.60 32.12 -17.57
CA GLY A 110 17.13 31.07 -18.47
C GLY A 110 15.66 30.65 -18.30
N GLY A 111 15.02 30.99 -17.17
CA GLY A 111 13.59 30.74 -16.96
C GLY A 111 12.71 31.75 -17.70
N LEU A 112 11.44 31.43 -17.97
CA LEU A 112 10.56 32.33 -18.74
C LEU A 112 10.34 33.68 -18.04
N ILE A 113 10.22 33.68 -16.71
CA ILE A 113 10.12 34.88 -15.87
C ILE A 113 11.23 34.87 -14.82
N PRO A 114 12.32 35.64 -15.02
CA PRO A 114 13.37 35.72 -14.01
C PRO A 114 12.97 36.65 -12.85
N ILE A 115 13.15 36.16 -11.63
CA ILE A 115 12.95 36.88 -10.38
C ILE A 115 14.31 37.33 -9.86
N VAL A 116 14.57 38.63 -9.97
CA VAL A 116 15.78 39.28 -9.52
C VAL A 116 15.69 39.57 -8.04
N ILE A 117 16.60 39.02 -7.26
CA ILE A 117 16.60 39.14 -5.79
C ILE A 117 17.81 39.95 -5.34
N GLY A 118 17.53 41.04 -4.64
CA GLY A 118 18.53 41.88 -4.04
C GLY A 118 19.40 42.64 -5.05
N ARG A 119 20.37 43.37 -4.51
CA ARG A 119 21.24 44.24 -5.31
C ARG A 119 22.21 43.45 -6.17
N SER A 120 22.67 42.28 -5.70
CA SER A 120 23.60 41.46 -6.45
C SER A 120 22.92 40.83 -7.68
N GLY A 121 21.67 40.39 -7.53
CA GLY A 121 20.83 39.94 -8.65
C GLY A 121 20.59 41.04 -9.67
N LEU A 122 20.24 42.25 -9.21
CA LEU A 122 19.98 43.40 -10.10
C LEU A 122 21.19 43.80 -10.93
N SER A 123 22.37 43.75 -10.32
CA SER A 123 23.65 44.00 -10.99
C SER A 123 23.94 42.99 -12.11
N ILE A 124 23.62 41.71 -11.89
CA ILE A 124 23.80 40.65 -12.89
C ILE A 124 22.76 40.75 -14.01
N ALA A 125 21.50 41.02 -13.67
CA ALA A 125 20.42 41.13 -14.63
C ALA A 125 20.60 42.31 -15.60
N GLY A 126 21.31 43.37 -15.19
CA GLY A 126 21.54 44.54 -16.03
C GLY A 126 20.29 45.39 -16.30
N ILE A 127 19.24 45.19 -15.50
CA ILE A 127 17.93 45.84 -15.68
C ILE A 127 17.92 47.16 -14.91
N THR A 128 17.46 48.21 -15.58
CA THR A 128 17.22 49.52 -14.96
C THR A 128 15.73 49.82 -14.93
N ALA A 129 15.19 50.17 -13.77
CA ALA A 129 13.79 50.52 -13.61
C ALA A 129 13.62 51.81 -12.77
N PRO A 130 12.72 52.74 -13.15
CA PRO A 130 12.52 54.00 -12.44
C PRO A 130 12.11 53.81 -10.97
N GLY A 131 12.86 54.41 -10.04
CA GLY A 131 12.56 54.33 -8.61
C GLY A 131 12.86 52.97 -7.96
N LEU A 132 13.74 52.20 -8.59
CA LEU A 132 14.24 50.88 -8.14
C LEU A 132 15.77 50.79 -8.16
N ASP A 133 16.46 51.94 -8.15
CA ASP A 133 17.91 51.98 -7.96
C ASP A 133 18.30 51.82 -6.48
N PRO A 134 19.52 51.37 -6.16
CA PRO A 134 19.97 51.12 -4.79
C PRO A 134 19.90 52.33 -3.84
N THR A 135 19.83 53.55 -4.38
CA THR A 135 19.81 54.82 -3.63
C THR A 135 18.43 55.42 -3.46
N SER A 136 17.41 54.85 -4.12
CA SER A 136 16.04 55.35 -4.19
C SER A 136 15.07 54.73 -3.16
N LEU A 137 15.55 53.76 -2.39
CA LEU A 137 14.84 53.12 -1.28
C LEU A 137 15.46 53.53 0.06
N ASP A 138 14.63 53.87 1.03
CA ASP A 138 15.07 54.16 2.40
C ASP A 138 15.57 52.88 3.10
N SER A 139 16.27 53.04 4.21
CA SER A 139 16.57 51.94 5.13
C SER A 139 15.29 51.27 5.63
N GLY A 140 15.26 49.93 5.61
CA GLY A 140 14.10 49.10 5.89
C GLY A 140 12.99 49.14 4.83
N GLU A 141 13.14 49.90 3.73
CA GLU A 141 12.18 49.92 2.63
C GLU A 141 12.54 48.88 1.56
N GLY A 142 11.52 48.16 1.10
CA GLY A 142 11.59 47.15 0.06
C GLY A 142 10.62 47.42 -1.07
N ALA A 143 10.91 46.91 -2.25
CA ALA A 143 10.04 47.02 -3.41
C ALA A 143 9.98 45.72 -4.22
N VAL A 144 8.78 45.44 -4.73
CA VAL A 144 8.49 44.42 -5.73
C VAL A 144 8.05 45.14 -7.00
N ALA A 145 8.61 44.80 -8.14
CA ALA A 145 8.24 45.42 -9.41
C ALA A 145 8.21 44.42 -10.56
N VAL A 146 7.41 44.71 -11.57
CA VAL A 146 7.36 43.99 -12.84
C VAL A 146 7.85 44.92 -13.94
N VAL A 147 8.83 44.45 -14.71
CA VAL A 147 9.49 45.24 -15.76
C VAL A 147 9.53 44.43 -17.04
N GLU A 148 9.19 45.06 -18.15
CA GLU A 148 9.37 44.49 -19.48
C GLU A 148 10.74 44.94 -20.03
N SER A 149 11.61 43.98 -20.34
CA SER A 149 12.92 44.21 -20.95
C SER A 149 13.24 43.06 -21.90
N ASP A 150 13.73 43.38 -23.10
CA ASP A 150 14.06 42.41 -24.15
C ASP A 150 12.90 41.45 -24.50
N ASP A 151 11.69 42.00 -24.66
CA ASP A 151 10.43 41.26 -24.93
C ASP A 151 10.09 40.20 -23.87
N ARG A 152 10.60 40.36 -22.64
CA ARG A 152 10.39 39.45 -21.51
C ARG A 152 9.95 40.21 -20.26
N VAL A 153 9.15 39.54 -19.44
CA VAL A 153 8.71 40.04 -18.14
C VAL A 153 9.71 39.61 -17.08
N TRP A 154 10.14 40.57 -16.26
CA TRP A 154 11.06 40.38 -15.14
C TRP A 154 10.39 40.83 -13.85
N VAL A 155 10.59 40.06 -12.79
CA VAL A 155 10.16 40.45 -11.43
C VAL A 155 11.39 40.90 -10.66
N LEU A 156 11.34 42.09 -10.07
CA LEU A 156 12.42 42.63 -9.24
C LEU A 156 11.96 42.66 -7.78
N VAL A 157 12.71 42.02 -6.88
CA VAL A 157 12.51 42.05 -5.42
C VAL A 157 13.76 42.65 -4.79
N ILE A 158 13.69 43.94 -4.44
CA ILE A 158 14.85 44.76 -4.07
C ILE A 158 14.63 45.46 -2.72
N GLY A 159 15.69 45.60 -1.92
CA GLY A 159 15.69 46.34 -0.66
C GLY A 159 16.70 47.48 -0.62
N GLY A 160 16.41 48.51 0.17
CA GLY A 160 17.39 49.55 0.56
C GLY A 160 18.50 49.02 1.48
N ASP A 161 18.20 47.95 2.23
CA ASP A 161 19.09 47.15 3.05
C ASP A 161 18.53 45.72 3.19
N ASP A 162 19.17 44.87 4.00
CA ASP A 162 18.76 43.47 4.21
C ASP A 162 17.34 43.35 4.81
N ASP A 163 16.99 44.25 5.74
CA ASP A 163 15.65 44.31 6.34
C ASP A 163 14.59 44.70 5.31
N GLY A 164 14.90 45.68 4.46
CA GLY A 164 14.06 46.08 3.33
C GLY A 164 13.90 44.98 2.29
N LEU A 165 14.96 44.21 2.02
CA LEU A 165 14.89 43.08 1.08
C LEU A 165 13.96 41.98 1.60
N LEU A 166 14.06 41.64 2.90
CA LEU A 166 13.14 40.68 3.52
C LEU A 166 11.70 41.21 3.56
N ALA A 167 11.51 42.52 3.76
CA ALA A 167 10.19 43.13 3.65
C ALA A 167 9.62 43.02 2.22
N ALA A 168 10.43 43.23 1.18
CA ALA A 168 10.04 43.05 -0.21
C ALA A 168 9.69 41.58 -0.53
N ALA A 169 10.50 40.63 -0.06
CA ALA A 169 10.25 39.20 -0.25
C ALA A 169 8.94 38.76 0.42
N ARG A 170 8.66 39.25 1.65
CA ARG A 170 7.40 38.97 2.34
C ARG A 170 6.20 39.62 1.67
N LEU A 171 6.38 40.82 1.10
CA LEU A 171 5.35 41.46 0.27
C LEU A 171 5.03 40.58 -0.94
N PHE A 172 6.05 40.12 -1.66
CA PHE A 172 5.87 39.22 -2.79
C PHE A 172 5.16 37.91 -2.40
N SER A 173 5.65 37.23 -1.36
CA SER A 173 5.21 35.88 -1.01
C SER A 173 3.89 35.82 -0.24
N GLY A 174 3.65 36.79 0.64
CA GLY A 174 2.56 36.76 1.61
C GLY A 174 1.43 37.76 1.36
N VAL A 175 1.69 38.82 0.59
CA VAL A 175 0.75 39.94 0.41
C VAL A 175 0.20 40.00 -1.01
N LEU A 176 1.05 40.00 -2.03
CA LEU A 176 0.61 40.12 -3.42
C LEU A 176 -0.23 38.90 -3.87
N PRO A 177 -1.27 39.09 -4.72
CA PRO A 177 -1.71 40.35 -5.34
C PRO A 177 -2.81 41.07 -4.53
N HIS A 178 -2.72 41.07 -3.20
CA HIS A 178 -3.63 41.79 -2.31
C HIS A 178 -2.94 42.97 -1.64
N THR A 179 -3.73 43.77 -0.93
CA THR A 179 -3.26 44.97 -0.20
C THR A 179 -2.58 44.65 1.13
N ARG A 180 -2.90 43.51 1.77
CA ARG A 180 -2.21 43.03 3.00
C ARG A 180 -2.30 41.52 3.27
N THR A 181 -3.48 40.93 3.16
CA THR A 181 -3.72 39.48 3.34
C THR A 181 -4.62 38.96 2.24
N LEU A 182 -4.74 37.64 2.08
CA LEU A 182 -5.66 37.02 1.10
C LEU A 182 -7.13 37.42 1.31
N SER A 183 -7.51 37.88 2.51
CA SER A 183 -8.86 38.36 2.81
C SER A 183 -9.04 39.87 2.59
N THR A 184 -7.96 40.60 2.28
CA THR A 184 -8.03 42.02 1.91
C THR A 184 -8.24 42.17 0.40
N ALA A 185 -8.63 43.38 -0.01
CA ALA A 185 -8.95 43.67 -1.40
C ALA A 185 -7.79 43.29 -2.35
N PRO A 186 -8.09 42.61 -3.48
CA PRO A 186 -7.10 42.34 -4.51
C PRO A 186 -6.72 43.64 -5.22
N LEU A 187 -5.51 43.66 -5.79
CA LEU A 187 -5.01 44.80 -6.57
C LEU A 187 -5.86 45.09 -7.82
N SER A 188 -6.59 44.09 -8.34
CA SER A 188 -7.56 44.29 -9.43
C SER A 188 -8.67 45.28 -9.05
N GLN A 189 -9.15 45.25 -7.81
CA GLN A 189 -10.17 46.19 -7.33
C GLN A 189 -9.63 47.62 -7.28
N VAL A 190 -8.36 47.79 -6.86
CA VAL A 190 -7.68 49.10 -6.88
C VAL A 190 -7.58 49.61 -8.32
N ARG A 191 -7.27 48.74 -9.29
CA ARG A 191 -7.23 49.09 -10.72
C ARG A 191 -8.62 49.49 -11.23
N GLU A 192 -9.66 48.72 -10.94
CA GLU A 192 -11.05 49.00 -11.33
C GLU A 192 -11.55 50.34 -10.78
N ASP A 193 -11.25 50.68 -9.53
CA ASP A 193 -11.62 51.96 -8.94
C ASP A 193 -10.91 53.15 -9.63
N LEU A 194 -9.65 52.97 -10.03
CA LEU A 194 -8.91 53.99 -10.78
C LEU A 194 -9.45 54.12 -12.22
N GLU A 195 -9.81 53.01 -12.87
CA GLU A 195 -10.48 53.02 -14.17
C GLU A 195 -11.85 53.71 -14.11
N ALA A 196 -12.63 53.44 -13.06
CA ALA A 196 -13.91 54.11 -12.83
C ALA A 196 -13.73 55.63 -12.65
N ALA A 197 -12.68 56.07 -11.98
CA ALA A 197 -12.37 57.50 -11.85
C ALA A 197 -12.04 58.16 -13.20
N LEU A 198 -11.39 57.44 -14.13
CA LEU A 198 -11.11 57.92 -15.49
C LEU A 198 -12.36 57.93 -16.38
N GLN A 199 -13.26 56.96 -16.23
CA GLN A 199 -14.52 56.88 -16.98
C GLN A 199 -15.44 58.07 -16.71
N VAL A 200 -15.38 58.67 -15.50
CA VAL A 200 -16.14 59.89 -15.16
C VAL A 200 -15.79 61.08 -16.07
N GLU A 201 -14.56 61.11 -16.60
CA GLU A 201 -14.08 62.14 -17.54
C GLU A 201 -14.10 61.67 -19.02
N ASP A 202 -14.88 60.61 -19.34
CA ASP A 202 -15.02 60.02 -20.69
C ASP A 202 -13.71 59.48 -21.31
N LEU A 203 -12.70 59.17 -20.50
CA LEU A 203 -11.38 58.66 -20.94
C LEU A 203 -11.37 57.14 -21.16
N ASN A 204 -12.12 56.67 -22.16
CA ASN A 204 -12.35 55.23 -22.41
C ASN A 204 -11.17 54.47 -23.05
N ASP A 205 -10.22 55.16 -23.70
CA ASP A 205 -9.03 54.56 -24.33
C ASP A 205 -7.76 54.74 -23.46
N THR A 206 -7.88 54.54 -22.14
CA THR A 206 -6.76 54.64 -21.18
C THR A 206 -6.40 53.27 -20.63
N SER A 207 -5.10 52.93 -20.60
CA SER A 207 -4.62 51.69 -19.97
C SER A 207 -3.97 51.98 -18.62
N ILE A 208 -4.33 51.17 -17.62
CA ILE A 208 -3.77 51.20 -16.27
C ILE A 208 -2.97 49.92 -16.03
N ARG A 209 -1.71 50.07 -15.57
CA ARG A 209 -0.84 48.95 -15.19
C ARG A 209 -0.26 49.16 -13.80
N ILE A 210 -0.35 48.16 -12.93
CA ILE A 210 0.26 48.21 -11.60
C ILE A 210 1.68 47.61 -11.71
N SER A 211 2.69 48.48 -11.76
CA SER A 211 4.06 48.06 -12.06
C SER A 211 4.94 47.83 -10.84
N GLN A 212 4.64 48.45 -9.70
CA GLN A 212 5.46 48.33 -8.49
C GLN A 212 4.62 48.42 -7.20
N ALA A 213 5.03 47.68 -6.19
CA ALA A 213 4.53 47.78 -4.82
C ALA A 213 5.70 47.88 -3.84
N ARG A 214 5.58 48.72 -2.81
CA ARG A 214 6.58 48.92 -1.77
C ARG A 214 6.09 48.45 -0.41
N ALA A 215 7.02 47.95 0.40
CA ALA A 215 6.82 47.55 1.79
C ALA A 215 7.91 48.17 2.68
N ARG A 216 7.68 48.18 3.99
CA ARG A 216 8.67 48.63 4.97
C ARG A 216 8.73 47.65 6.13
N ASN A 217 9.92 47.39 6.65
CA ASN A 217 10.10 46.56 7.83
C ASN A 217 9.26 47.10 9.00
N ASN A 218 8.57 46.20 9.73
CA ASN A 218 7.63 46.51 10.82
C ASN A 218 6.37 47.30 10.41
N GLN A 219 6.00 47.32 9.13
CA GLN A 219 4.71 47.82 8.65
C GLN A 219 4.01 46.73 7.83
N ASP A 220 2.74 46.49 8.11
CA ASP A 220 1.95 45.50 7.38
C ASP A 220 1.37 46.10 6.08
N GLY A 221 1.32 45.29 5.03
CA GLY A 221 0.72 45.66 3.75
C GLY A 221 1.60 46.50 2.84
N ILE A 222 0.97 47.19 1.88
CA ILE A 222 1.61 47.99 0.84
C ILE A 222 1.74 49.45 1.31
N THR A 223 2.98 49.90 1.50
CA THR A 223 3.26 51.30 1.88
C THR A 223 3.10 52.26 0.69
N ARG A 224 3.36 51.76 -0.52
CA ARG A 224 3.14 52.50 -1.76
C ARG A 224 2.89 51.57 -2.93
N LEU A 225 1.76 51.75 -3.61
CA LEU A 225 1.47 51.11 -4.87
C LEU A 225 1.76 52.09 -6.01
N ILE A 226 2.49 51.69 -7.03
CA ILE A 226 2.82 52.53 -8.19
C ILE A 226 2.00 52.02 -9.36
N VAL A 227 1.30 52.95 -10.01
CA VAL A 227 0.38 52.69 -11.11
C VAL A 227 0.79 53.54 -12.30
N ASP A 228 1.13 52.89 -13.42
CA ASP A 228 1.43 53.56 -14.68
C ASP A 228 0.14 53.70 -15.51
N VAL A 229 -0.13 54.90 -15.99
CA VAL A 229 -1.33 55.24 -16.79
C VAL A 229 -0.89 55.73 -18.16
N THR A 230 -1.32 55.04 -19.22
CA THR A 230 -1.07 55.44 -20.60
C THR A 230 -2.36 55.91 -21.24
N THR A 231 -2.38 57.17 -21.66
CA THR A 231 -3.56 57.85 -22.19
C THR A 231 -3.15 58.84 -23.28
N ASP A 232 -4.08 59.13 -24.18
CA ASP A 232 -3.91 60.16 -25.21
C ASP A 232 -4.13 61.59 -24.67
N ASP A 233 -4.71 61.74 -23.47
CA ASP A 233 -4.88 63.04 -22.79
C ASP A 233 -4.36 63.01 -21.33
N PRO A 234 -3.04 63.24 -21.13
CA PRO A 234 -2.41 63.20 -19.81
C PRO A 234 -2.94 64.25 -18.81
N LEU A 235 -3.45 65.39 -19.30
CA LEU A 235 -3.96 66.46 -18.43
C LEU A 235 -5.37 66.13 -17.94
N ALA A 236 -6.22 65.57 -18.81
CA ALA A 236 -7.55 65.10 -18.40
C ALA A 236 -7.43 63.96 -17.37
N ALA A 237 -6.52 63.00 -17.58
CA ALA A 237 -6.28 61.93 -16.60
C ALA A 237 -5.77 62.47 -15.26
N ALA A 238 -4.89 63.49 -15.26
CA ALA A 238 -4.42 64.12 -14.02
C ALA A 238 -5.57 64.80 -13.26
N ASN A 239 -6.48 65.48 -13.96
CA ASN A 239 -7.65 66.12 -13.35
C ASN A 239 -8.64 65.08 -12.77
N ALA A 240 -8.85 63.96 -13.46
CA ALA A 240 -9.69 62.86 -12.99
C ALA A 240 -9.20 62.32 -11.63
N PHE A 241 -7.88 62.16 -11.47
CA PHE A 241 -7.28 61.71 -10.21
C PHE A 241 -7.15 62.80 -9.15
N ASP A 242 -7.12 64.09 -9.52
CA ASP A 242 -7.05 65.20 -8.56
C ASP A 242 -8.28 65.22 -7.63
N PHE A 243 -9.45 64.82 -8.15
CA PHE A 243 -10.66 64.62 -7.35
C PHE A 243 -10.47 63.59 -6.22
N LEU A 244 -9.67 62.55 -6.45
CA LEU A 244 -9.33 61.54 -5.43
C LEU A 244 -8.34 62.05 -4.38
N THR A 245 -7.70 63.21 -4.57
CA THR A 245 -6.82 63.83 -3.57
C THR A 245 -7.57 64.75 -2.60
N THR A 246 -8.76 65.25 -2.98
CA THR A 246 -9.44 66.38 -2.32
C THR A 246 -10.69 66.03 -1.51
N ILE A 247 -11.24 64.81 -1.63
CA ILE A 247 -12.39 64.38 -0.82
C ILE A 247 -11.95 64.09 0.62
N ASP A 248 -12.03 65.10 1.50
CA ASP A 248 -12.19 64.90 2.94
C ASP A 248 -13.67 65.18 3.31
N GLY A 249 -14.41 64.13 3.66
CA GLY A 249 -15.62 64.27 4.50
C GLY A 249 -16.92 64.81 3.89
N VAL A 250 -17.28 64.47 2.64
CA VAL A 250 -18.63 64.80 2.11
C VAL A 250 -19.49 63.54 1.97
N SER A 251 -20.51 63.44 2.82
CA SER A 251 -21.55 62.41 2.77
C SER A 251 -22.43 62.61 1.52
N PRO A 252 -22.65 61.60 0.66
CA PRO A 252 -23.51 61.75 -0.49
C PRO A 252 -24.95 61.47 -0.05
N THR A 253 -25.79 62.49 0.07
CA THR A 253 -27.23 62.38 -0.23
C THR A 253 -27.90 63.74 -0.29
N GLY A 254 -28.03 64.24 -1.51
CA GLY A 254 -29.03 65.24 -1.87
C GLY A 254 -30.24 64.60 -2.54
N TYR A 255 -30.80 63.49 -2.03
CA TYR A 255 -32.11 62.98 -2.47
C TYR A 255 -32.82 62.25 -1.32
N ARG A 256 -33.94 62.81 -0.89
CA ARG A 256 -34.84 62.25 0.12
C ARG A 256 -35.91 61.43 -0.60
N LYS A 257 -36.04 60.14 -0.27
CA LYS A 257 -37.27 59.38 -0.50
C LYS A 257 -37.53 58.49 0.69
N GLU A 258 -38.65 58.74 1.37
CA GLU A 258 -39.22 57.88 2.40
C GLU A 258 -39.76 56.60 1.77
N SER A 259 -39.42 55.44 2.36
CA SER A 259 -40.36 54.32 2.54
C SER A 259 -39.79 53.27 3.49
N ASP A 260 -40.61 52.88 4.45
CA ASP A 260 -40.49 51.69 5.31
C ASP A 260 -40.36 50.40 4.49
N SER A 261 -39.35 49.57 4.80
CA SER A 261 -39.49 48.12 4.96
C SER A 261 -38.19 47.48 5.47
N THR A 262 -38.35 46.45 6.28
CA THR A 262 -37.37 45.54 6.88
C THR A 262 -36.61 44.68 5.87
N GLU A 263 -35.38 44.30 6.27
CA GLU A 263 -34.51 43.26 5.70
C GLU A 263 -34.03 43.49 4.25
N ASP A 264 -32.84 44.09 4.12
CA ASP A 264 -31.85 43.80 3.09
C ASP A 264 -30.51 44.47 3.52
N GLU A 265 -29.61 43.70 4.12
CA GLU A 265 -28.18 44.01 4.05
C GLU A 265 -27.73 43.76 2.61
N HIS A 266 -26.86 44.62 2.08
CA HIS A 266 -26.43 44.74 0.67
C HIS A 266 -27.20 45.79 -0.18
N SER A 267 -27.31 47.01 0.33
CA SER A 267 -27.08 48.18 -0.55
C SER A 267 -25.57 48.39 -0.67
N PRO A 268 -24.98 48.60 -1.87
CA PRO A 268 -23.58 49.00 -1.98
C PRO A 268 -23.48 50.41 -1.42
N SER A 269 -22.99 50.54 -0.19
CA SER A 269 -22.54 51.84 0.30
C SER A 269 -21.50 52.36 -0.69
N ALA A 270 -21.70 53.55 -1.24
CA ALA A 270 -20.71 54.21 -2.08
C ALA A 270 -19.35 54.14 -1.38
N SER A 271 -18.44 53.30 -1.90
CA SER A 271 -17.10 53.12 -1.34
C SER A 271 -16.38 54.46 -1.45
N ASN A 272 -15.74 54.88 -0.36
CA ASN A 272 -14.79 55.99 -0.44
C ASN A 272 -13.64 55.48 -1.34
N PRO A 273 -13.36 56.11 -2.48
CA PRO A 273 -12.37 55.59 -3.41
C PRO A 273 -10.99 55.48 -2.72
N LEU A 274 -10.31 54.34 -2.89
CA LEU A 274 -9.01 54.01 -2.28
C LEU A 274 -8.99 53.75 -0.75
N ASP A 275 -10.14 53.42 -0.17
CA ASP A 275 -10.28 52.98 1.23
C ASP A 275 -9.98 51.48 1.40
N TYR A 276 -8.70 51.11 1.24
CA TYR A 276 -8.24 49.71 1.32
C TYR A 276 -7.39 49.43 2.55
N PRO A 277 -7.80 48.51 3.46
CA PRO A 277 -6.99 48.11 4.60
C PRO A 277 -5.61 47.59 4.18
N GLY A 278 -4.56 48.22 4.72
CA GLY A 278 -3.17 47.86 4.42
C GLY A 278 -2.59 48.50 3.15
N LEU A 279 -3.28 49.43 2.50
CA LEU A 279 -2.72 50.27 1.44
C LEU A 279 -2.52 51.69 1.95
N ALA A 280 -1.26 52.14 2.09
CA ALA A 280 -0.98 53.47 2.64
C ALA A 280 -0.99 54.60 1.61
N SER A 281 -0.62 54.34 0.35
CA SER A 281 -0.73 55.32 -0.73
C SER A 281 -0.64 54.68 -2.12
N VAL A 282 -1.23 55.34 -3.12
CA VAL A 282 -1.10 55.03 -4.55
C VAL A 282 -0.37 56.19 -5.25
N GLU A 283 0.73 55.89 -5.95
CA GLU A 283 1.47 56.82 -6.79
C GLU A 283 1.12 56.56 -8.26
N VAL A 284 0.34 57.46 -8.87
CA VAL A 284 -0.07 57.37 -10.27
C VAL A 284 0.95 58.11 -11.14
N ARG A 285 1.53 57.42 -12.12
CA ARG A 285 2.50 57.95 -13.09
C ARG A 285 1.85 58.00 -14.47
N ILE A 286 1.52 59.20 -14.95
CA ILE A 286 0.86 59.38 -16.24
C ILE A 286 1.93 59.57 -17.33
N SER A 287 1.88 58.76 -18.38
CA SER A 287 2.79 58.85 -19.53
C SER A 287 2.70 60.24 -20.19
N GLY A 288 3.82 60.99 -20.20
CA GLY A 288 3.85 62.37 -20.71
C GLY A 288 3.18 63.42 -19.80
N GLY A 289 2.73 63.04 -18.60
CA GLY A 289 2.05 63.88 -17.61
C GLY A 289 2.73 63.91 -16.23
N PRO A 290 2.08 64.48 -15.20
CA PRO A 290 2.61 64.53 -13.84
C PRO A 290 2.49 63.18 -13.11
N ALA A 291 3.33 62.96 -12.09
CA ALA A 291 3.14 61.90 -11.11
C ALA A 291 2.35 62.44 -9.89
N MET A 292 1.32 61.72 -9.46
CA MET A 292 0.41 62.12 -8.39
C MET A 292 0.41 61.10 -7.28
N ARG A 293 0.33 61.54 -6.02
CA ARG A 293 0.26 60.64 -4.86
C ARG A 293 -1.09 60.76 -4.17
N LEU A 294 -1.86 59.68 -4.21
CA LEU A 294 -3.15 59.53 -3.59
C LEU A 294 -2.95 58.85 -2.22
N PRO A 295 -3.35 59.46 -1.09
CA PRO A 295 -3.25 58.84 0.22
C PRO A 295 -4.26 57.67 0.32
N GLY A 296 -3.84 56.56 0.91
CA GLY A 296 -4.76 55.49 1.29
C GLY A 296 -5.64 55.94 2.46
N ARG A 297 -6.91 55.53 2.45
CA ARG A 297 -7.95 56.14 3.30
C ARG A 297 -8.49 55.23 4.41
N ALA A 298 -7.99 53.99 4.49
CA ALA A 298 -8.43 53.03 5.49
C ALA A 298 -7.99 53.39 6.90
N ALA A 299 -8.96 53.33 7.81
CA ALA A 299 -8.68 53.35 9.23
C ALA A 299 -7.80 52.14 9.59
N PRO A 300 -6.83 52.29 10.51
CA PRO A 300 -6.05 51.16 10.98
C PRO A 300 -6.99 50.14 11.62
N ASP A 301 -6.82 48.87 11.27
CA ASP A 301 -7.59 47.79 11.86
C ASP A 301 -7.43 47.77 13.38
N ARG A 302 -8.52 47.41 14.07
CA ARG A 302 -8.42 47.01 15.47
C ARG A 302 -7.70 45.67 15.53
N PRO A 303 -6.67 45.49 16.38
CA PRO A 303 -5.99 44.22 16.50
C PRO A 303 -6.97 43.16 17.03
N GLY A 304 -7.45 42.30 16.15
CA GLY A 304 -8.16 41.07 16.49
C GLY A 304 -7.20 39.89 16.42
N PRO A 305 -7.39 38.83 17.22
CA PRO A 305 -6.53 37.66 17.17
C PRO A 305 -6.70 36.95 15.83
N ILE A 306 -5.72 37.09 14.95
CA ILE A 306 -5.49 36.13 13.87
C ILE A 306 -4.98 34.87 14.57
N SER A 307 -5.64 33.73 14.32
CA SER A 307 -5.23 32.44 14.91
C SER A 307 -3.78 32.15 14.57
N ALA A 308 -2.99 31.75 15.57
CA ALA A 308 -1.57 31.47 15.41
C ALA A 308 -1.38 30.28 14.45
N ARG A 309 -0.96 30.59 13.22
CA ARG A 309 -0.41 29.65 12.24
C ARG A 309 1.01 30.14 11.93
N PRO A 310 2.05 29.29 11.90
CA PRO A 310 2.10 27.84 12.11
C PRO A 310 1.57 27.34 13.47
N GLY A 311 1.23 26.05 13.55
CA GLY A 311 0.92 25.40 14.83
C GLY A 311 2.15 25.40 15.75
N THR A 312 1.93 25.62 17.04
CA THR A 312 3.02 25.72 18.06
C THR A 312 3.05 24.54 19.02
N GLY A 313 2.27 23.48 18.77
CA GLY A 313 2.29 22.26 19.57
C GLY A 313 3.59 21.48 19.38
N ALA A 314 3.97 20.70 20.40
CA ALA A 314 5.08 19.75 20.29
C ALA A 314 4.76 18.67 19.25
N LYS A 315 5.82 18.15 18.61
CA LYS A 315 5.75 17.10 17.58
C LYS A 315 6.47 15.86 18.11
N ASP A 316 5.77 15.11 18.95
CA ASP A 316 6.35 13.98 19.70
C ASP A 316 6.82 12.83 18.80
N ASN A 317 6.19 12.69 17.62
CA ASN A 317 6.50 11.66 16.63
C ASN A 317 7.48 12.11 15.52
N LEU A 318 8.05 13.32 15.59
CA LEU A 318 8.92 13.83 14.52
C LEU A 318 10.20 12.98 14.37
N ASP A 319 10.42 12.44 13.17
CA ASP A 319 11.61 11.70 12.77
C ASP A 319 12.04 12.05 11.34
N LEU A 320 13.17 11.51 10.86
CA LEU A 320 13.68 11.82 9.52
C LEU A 320 12.86 11.16 8.40
N SER A 321 12.04 10.15 8.69
CA SER A 321 11.25 9.44 7.70
C SER A 321 9.93 10.16 7.41
N ASN A 322 9.41 10.92 8.38
CA ASN A 322 8.11 11.59 8.31
C ASN A 322 8.17 13.12 8.17
N LEU A 323 9.36 13.70 7.90
CA LEU A 323 9.57 15.16 7.81
C LEU A 323 8.50 15.92 7.02
N TYR A 324 8.06 15.39 5.89
CA TYR A 324 7.09 16.04 4.99
C TYR A 324 5.67 15.48 5.10
N THR A 325 5.31 15.00 6.30
CA THR A 325 3.96 14.51 6.61
C THR A 325 3.25 15.45 7.60
N ALA A 326 1.96 15.20 7.84
CA ALA A 326 1.16 15.91 8.85
C ALA A 326 1.68 15.76 10.29
N GLU A 327 2.39 14.67 10.58
CA GLU A 327 3.02 14.42 11.89
C GLU A 327 4.42 15.04 11.99
N GLY A 328 5.03 15.39 10.85
CA GLY A 328 6.33 16.03 10.75
C GLY A 328 6.27 17.56 10.74
N LEU A 329 6.97 18.17 9.78
CA LEU A 329 7.10 19.62 9.59
C LEU A 329 5.85 20.28 9.03
N LEU A 330 4.89 19.50 8.55
CA LEU A 330 3.61 19.99 8.08
C LEU A 330 2.54 19.74 9.14
N GLY A 331 1.34 20.29 8.95
CA GLY A 331 0.22 20.11 9.86
C GLY A 331 -1.12 20.08 9.15
N GLY A 332 -2.10 19.43 9.78
CA GLY A 332 -3.44 19.23 9.21
C GLY A 332 -3.64 17.79 8.76
N SER A 333 -4.87 17.27 8.87
CA SER A 333 -5.24 15.90 8.50
C SER A 333 -6.62 15.91 7.84
N PRO A 334 -6.88 15.09 6.80
CA PRO A 334 -6.00 14.07 6.20
C PRO A 334 -4.95 14.63 5.21
N ILE A 335 -5.10 15.88 4.77
CA ILE A 335 -4.16 16.57 3.86
C ILE A 335 -3.45 17.68 4.65
N PRO A 336 -2.12 17.82 4.56
CA PRO A 336 -1.42 18.93 5.19
C PRO A 336 -1.94 20.28 4.69
N ASN A 337 -2.43 21.12 5.60
CA ASN A 337 -3.02 22.43 5.32
C ASN A 337 -2.30 23.61 5.95
N ARG A 338 -1.11 23.34 6.50
CA ARG A 338 -0.17 24.34 6.99
C ARG A 338 1.23 23.75 7.06
N VAL A 339 2.23 24.63 7.12
CA VAL A 339 3.59 24.32 7.55
C VAL A 339 3.66 24.57 9.06
N ASP A 340 4.06 23.56 9.85
CA ASP A 340 4.22 23.60 11.32
C ASP A 340 5.69 23.85 11.73
N ALA A 341 6.46 24.47 10.84
CA ALA A 341 7.88 24.75 11.02
C ALA A 341 8.27 26.14 10.51
N VAL A 342 9.41 26.65 10.98
CA VAL A 342 10.03 27.89 10.51
C VAL A 342 11.49 27.66 10.14
N LEU A 343 11.97 28.37 9.12
CA LEU A 343 13.35 28.33 8.66
C LEU A 343 14.19 29.38 9.41
N VAL A 344 15.27 28.94 10.05
CA VAL A 344 16.20 29.81 10.80
C VAL A 344 17.60 29.67 10.20
N PRO A 345 17.97 30.49 9.21
CA PRO A 345 19.29 30.42 8.58
C PRO A 345 20.40 30.95 9.51
N GLY A 346 21.56 30.30 9.41
CA GLY A 346 22.85 30.77 9.92
C GLY A 346 23.50 31.82 9.01
N MET A 347 24.82 31.85 8.98
CA MET A 347 25.62 32.83 8.23
C MET A 347 26.12 32.30 6.87
N SER A 348 26.39 30.99 6.73
CA SER A 348 26.93 30.39 5.49
C SER A 348 26.43 28.96 5.27
N GLY A 349 26.72 28.37 4.09
CA GLY A 349 26.30 27.01 3.72
C GLY A 349 24.81 26.87 3.42
N LEU A 350 24.19 27.90 2.85
CA LEU A 350 22.73 28.05 2.72
C LEU A 350 22.20 27.91 1.29
N THR A 351 23.03 27.53 0.32
CA THR A 351 22.68 27.55 -1.11
C THR A 351 21.40 26.77 -1.45
N GLY A 352 21.08 25.70 -0.71
CA GLY A 352 19.87 24.89 -0.86
C GLY A 352 18.63 25.36 -0.07
N LEU A 353 18.70 26.49 0.64
CA LEU A 353 17.59 27.00 1.45
C LEU A 353 16.36 27.38 0.61
N PRO A 354 16.50 27.97 -0.60
CA PRO A 354 15.37 28.21 -1.49
C PRO A 354 14.61 26.94 -1.86
N GLU A 355 15.32 25.84 -2.14
CA GLU A 355 14.72 24.55 -2.47
C GLU A 355 13.93 23.96 -1.28
N LEU A 356 14.44 24.11 -0.06
CA LEU A 356 13.71 23.71 1.15
C LEU A 356 12.44 24.54 1.34
N GLY A 357 12.52 25.85 1.11
CA GLY A 357 11.35 26.75 1.13
C GLY A 357 10.30 26.33 0.10
N ALA A 358 10.70 26.15 -1.16
CA ALA A 358 9.85 25.66 -2.24
C ALA A 358 9.16 24.36 -1.89
N ARG A 359 9.90 23.39 -1.36
CA ARG A 359 9.34 22.10 -1.00
C ARG A 359 8.30 22.18 0.11
N LEU A 360 8.53 22.98 1.15
CA LEU A 360 7.56 23.17 2.23
C LEU A 360 6.27 23.85 1.73
N GLY A 361 6.39 24.74 0.74
CA GLY A 361 5.25 25.31 0.03
C GLY A 361 4.50 24.29 -0.81
N LEU A 362 5.22 23.50 -1.62
CA LEU A 362 4.69 22.48 -2.53
C LEU A 362 3.92 21.38 -1.81
N GLU A 363 4.44 20.90 -0.69
CA GLU A 363 3.85 19.75 0.02
C GLU A 363 2.75 20.18 1.02
N SER A 364 2.32 21.46 1.00
CA SER A 364 1.28 21.98 1.89
C SER A 364 0.17 22.71 1.13
N THR A 365 -1.07 22.52 1.57
CA THR A 365 -2.23 23.30 1.08
C THR A 365 -2.44 24.59 1.87
N GLY A 366 -1.49 24.98 2.73
CA GLY A 366 -1.47 26.30 3.37
C GLY A 366 -0.07 26.74 3.77
N LEU A 367 0.22 28.03 3.58
CA LEU A 367 1.51 28.62 3.88
C LEU A 367 1.33 29.88 4.74
N THR A 368 2.16 30.02 5.77
CA THR A 368 2.27 31.27 6.54
C THR A 368 3.57 31.97 6.18
N VAL A 369 3.48 33.26 5.86
CA VAL A 369 4.62 34.16 5.66
C VAL A 369 4.64 35.16 6.84
N PRO A 370 5.78 35.38 7.52
CA PRO A 370 7.11 34.87 7.19
C PRO A 370 7.31 33.39 7.54
N LEU A 371 7.91 32.65 6.61
CA LEU A 371 8.45 31.31 6.85
C LEU A 371 9.89 31.40 7.38
N VAL A 372 10.63 32.43 6.97
CA VAL A 372 12.06 32.60 7.26
C VAL A 372 12.27 33.67 8.33
N HIS A 373 12.99 33.28 9.38
CA HIS A 373 13.36 34.14 10.49
C HIS A 373 14.88 34.17 10.67
N PRO A 374 15.53 35.33 10.49
CA PRO A 374 16.95 35.45 10.79
C PRO A 374 17.24 35.01 12.22
N SER A 375 18.32 34.25 12.44
CA SER A 375 18.64 33.67 13.73
C SER A 375 18.64 34.71 14.87
N GLY A 376 19.33 35.85 14.68
CA GLY A 376 19.37 36.94 15.67
C GLY A 376 18.02 37.61 15.99
N SER A 377 16.95 37.32 15.24
CA SER A 377 15.59 37.83 15.52
C SER A 377 14.81 36.96 16.53
N ILE A 378 15.28 35.74 16.82
CA ILE A 378 14.62 34.80 17.72
C ILE A 378 15.05 35.06 19.17
N LYS A 379 14.21 35.75 19.94
CA LYS A 379 14.47 36.05 21.37
C LYS A 379 13.97 34.98 22.34
N ASN A 380 12.87 34.30 22.00
CA ASN A 380 12.25 33.25 22.82
C ASN A 380 12.02 32.00 21.96
N PRO A 381 13.04 31.12 21.84
CA PRO A 381 12.97 29.88 21.07
C PRO A 381 11.79 28.97 21.45
N GLU A 382 11.49 28.82 22.74
CA GLU A 382 10.43 27.94 23.25
C GLU A 382 9.03 28.36 22.77
N SER A 383 8.83 29.64 22.45
CA SER A 383 7.55 30.14 21.94
C SER A 383 7.36 29.94 20.43
N ARG A 384 8.40 29.52 19.71
CA ARG A 384 8.36 29.35 18.24
C ARG A 384 7.80 27.98 17.85
N PRO A 385 7.27 27.83 16.62
CA PRO A 385 7.03 26.51 16.01
C PRO A 385 8.33 25.70 15.92
N THR A 386 8.24 24.44 15.46
CA THR A 386 9.43 23.61 15.19
C THR A 386 10.42 24.38 14.32
N MET A 387 11.65 24.54 14.79
CA MET A 387 12.66 25.33 14.07
C MET A 387 13.57 24.43 13.25
N ILE A 388 13.82 24.83 12.01
CA ILE A 388 14.83 24.25 11.14
C ILE A 388 16.04 25.19 11.17
N LEU A 389 17.06 24.81 11.93
CA LEU A 389 18.30 25.54 12.09
C LEU A 389 19.25 25.14 10.95
N ALA A 390 19.34 25.98 9.92
CA ALA A 390 20.06 25.65 8.68
C ALA A 390 21.37 26.42 8.53
N GLY A 391 22.42 25.76 8.03
CA GLY A 391 23.71 26.38 7.74
C GLY A 391 24.63 26.51 8.95
N LYS A 392 25.82 27.08 8.72
CA LYS A 392 26.84 27.33 9.76
C LYS A 392 26.66 28.69 10.42
N GLY A 393 27.15 28.86 11.65
CA GLY A 393 27.10 30.13 12.38
C GLY A 393 25.68 30.50 12.87
N ASN A 394 24.87 29.49 13.19
CA ASN A 394 23.56 29.69 13.82
C ASN A 394 23.71 29.59 15.34
N HIS A 395 23.53 30.71 16.05
CA HIS A 395 23.68 30.77 17.51
C HIS A 395 22.81 29.77 18.30
N LEU A 396 21.66 29.34 17.77
CA LEU A 396 20.82 28.31 18.41
C LEU A 396 21.40 26.91 18.23
N THR A 397 22.07 26.65 17.10
CA THR A 397 22.84 25.42 16.90
C THR A 397 24.05 25.39 17.83
N ASP A 398 24.76 26.51 17.97
CA ASP A 398 25.89 26.62 18.89
C ASP A 398 25.46 26.37 20.34
N GLN A 399 24.31 26.94 20.76
CA GLN A 399 23.72 26.69 22.08
C GLN A 399 23.44 25.20 22.32
N LEU A 400 22.79 24.51 21.36
CA LEU A 400 22.53 23.06 21.49
C LEU A 400 23.83 22.24 21.57
N SER A 401 24.91 22.71 20.95
CA SER A 401 26.22 22.07 21.04
C SER A 401 26.87 22.30 22.40
N GLU A 402 26.79 23.51 22.95
CA GLU A 402 27.28 23.86 24.29
C GLU A 402 26.53 23.08 25.38
N ASP A 403 25.23 22.83 25.20
CA ASP A 403 24.39 22.01 26.08
C ASP A 403 24.62 20.49 25.90
N GLY A 404 25.55 20.07 25.03
CA GLY A 404 25.89 18.67 24.79
C GLY A 404 24.83 17.85 24.04
N ARG A 405 23.81 18.51 23.47
CA ARG A 405 22.71 17.85 22.74
C ARG A 405 23.11 17.47 21.30
N ILE A 406 24.10 18.16 20.74
CA ILE A 406 24.71 17.86 19.44
C ILE A 406 26.23 17.93 19.54
N ASP A 407 26.93 17.10 18.74
CA ASP A 407 28.39 17.12 18.65
C ASP A 407 28.84 17.65 17.28
N LEU A 408 29.10 18.95 17.22
CA LEU A 408 29.60 19.60 16.01
C LEU A 408 31.08 19.26 15.71
N ASN A 409 31.87 18.87 16.72
CA ASN A 409 33.28 18.56 16.56
C ASN A 409 33.50 17.21 15.88
N ALA A 410 32.51 16.30 15.98
CA ALA A 410 32.54 15.02 15.31
C ALA A 410 32.26 15.09 13.80
N ILE A 411 31.98 16.27 13.23
CA ILE A 411 31.69 16.42 11.79
C ILE A 411 33.00 16.66 11.03
N GLU A 412 33.33 15.75 10.10
CA GLU A 412 34.51 15.89 9.24
C GLU A 412 34.37 17.00 8.19
N THR A 413 35.49 17.44 7.60
CA THR A 413 35.52 18.34 6.44
C THR A 413 34.74 17.72 5.26
N GLY A 414 33.89 18.51 4.61
CA GLY A 414 32.93 18.05 3.61
C GLY A 414 31.77 17.22 4.17
N GLY A 415 31.72 16.95 5.47
CA GLY A 415 30.66 16.23 6.15
C GLY A 415 29.49 17.15 6.52
N GLY A 416 28.28 16.68 6.27
CA GLY A 416 27.02 17.32 6.66
C GLY A 416 26.32 16.53 7.75
N LEU A 417 25.62 17.24 8.64
CA LEU A 417 24.83 16.71 9.75
C LEU A 417 23.37 17.14 9.58
N ILE A 418 22.46 16.18 9.71
CA ILE A 418 21.02 16.39 9.81
C ILE A 418 20.57 15.70 11.09
N GLN A 419 20.14 16.43 12.10
CA GLN A 419 19.79 15.85 13.38
C GLN A 419 18.50 16.45 13.92
N ILE A 420 17.57 15.59 14.35
CA ILE A 420 16.42 15.97 15.15
C ILE A 420 16.86 15.95 16.61
N VAL A 421 16.76 17.11 17.24
CA VAL A 421 17.02 17.28 18.66
C VAL A 421 15.66 17.38 19.35
N PRO A 422 15.17 16.30 20.00
CA PRO A 422 13.93 16.36 20.79
C PRO A 422 14.11 17.29 21.98
N ASP A 423 13.05 17.94 22.47
CA ASP A 423 13.12 18.87 23.61
C ASP A 423 14.32 19.84 23.53
N ALA A 424 14.55 20.39 22.33
CA ALA A 424 15.65 21.30 22.05
C ALA A 424 15.45 22.64 22.75
N PHE A 425 14.22 23.14 22.75
CA PHE A 425 13.83 24.39 23.40
C PHE A 425 12.50 24.20 24.14
N GLY A 426 12.59 23.90 25.44
CA GLY A 426 11.44 23.44 26.22
C GLY A 426 10.98 22.06 25.74
N SER A 427 9.68 21.88 25.54
CA SER A 427 9.11 20.61 25.04
C SER A 427 9.10 20.47 23.51
N LYS A 428 9.86 21.30 22.79
CA LYS A 428 9.82 21.37 21.31
C LYS A 428 11.09 20.85 20.69
N SER A 429 10.92 19.98 19.70
CA SER A 429 12.00 19.50 18.85
C SER A 429 12.53 20.59 17.91
N ALA A 430 13.81 20.51 17.55
CA ALA A 430 14.42 21.29 16.49
C ALA A 430 15.13 20.38 15.49
N ILE A 431 15.22 20.81 14.22
CA ILE A 431 16.02 20.14 13.20
C ILE A 431 17.28 20.96 12.96
N VAL A 432 18.44 20.36 13.19
CA VAL A 432 19.75 20.96 12.90
C VAL A 432 20.22 20.44 11.55
N ILE A 433 20.50 21.34 10.61
CA ILE A 433 21.05 21.06 9.29
C ILE A 433 22.33 21.88 9.14
N THR A 434 23.48 21.26 9.32
CA THR A 434 24.79 21.95 9.36
C THR A 434 25.90 21.08 8.79
N GLY A 435 27.15 21.53 8.85
CA GLY A 435 28.30 20.76 8.38
C GLY A 435 29.64 21.24 8.93
N GLY A 436 30.67 20.41 8.74
CA GLY A 436 32.04 20.73 9.15
C GLY A 436 32.60 21.95 8.40
N ASP A 437 32.13 22.17 7.17
CA ASP A 437 32.38 23.33 6.30
C ASP A 437 31.12 23.69 5.49
N ASP A 438 31.21 24.74 4.68
CA ASP A 438 30.07 25.20 3.87
C ASP A 438 29.60 24.13 2.87
N ALA A 439 30.52 23.36 2.28
CA ALA A 439 30.20 22.30 1.34
C ALA A 439 29.41 21.15 2.02
N GLY A 440 29.80 20.77 3.24
CA GLY A 440 29.08 19.79 4.04
C GLY A 440 27.69 20.27 4.45
N ALA A 441 27.57 21.54 4.88
CA ALA A 441 26.29 22.14 5.25
C ALA A 441 25.33 22.22 4.05
N GLU A 442 25.84 22.61 2.87
CA GLU A 442 25.07 22.63 1.63
C GLU A 442 24.62 21.22 1.22
N ARG A 443 25.48 20.21 1.39
CA ARG A 443 25.13 18.82 1.11
C ARG A 443 24.05 18.28 2.04
N ALA A 444 24.07 18.64 3.32
CA ALA A 444 23.03 18.31 4.30
C ALA A 444 21.70 18.97 3.93
N LEU A 445 21.72 20.27 3.60
CA LEU A 445 20.53 21.01 3.20
C LEU A 445 19.94 20.48 1.89
N HIS A 446 20.79 20.11 0.93
CA HIS A 446 20.40 19.41 -0.29
C HIS A 446 19.71 18.07 0.01
N GLN A 447 20.22 17.27 0.96
CA GLN A 447 19.58 15.99 1.30
C GLN A 447 18.16 16.21 1.84
N VAL A 448 17.97 17.18 2.72
CA VAL A 448 16.64 17.47 3.29
C VAL A 448 15.72 18.00 2.18
N ALA A 449 16.14 19.03 1.46
CA ALA A 449 15.34 19.67 0.42
C ALA A 449 15.00 18.73 -0.75
N MET A 450 15.93 17.86 -1.17
CA MET A 450 15.78 17.11 -2.43
C MET A 450 15.89 15.59 -2.29
N GLY A 451 16.54 15.04 -1.27
CA GLY A 451 16.69 13.58 -1.10
C GLY A 451 15.55 12.97 -0.29
N PHE A 452 15.36 13.45 0.94
CA PHE A 452 14.43 12.82 1.90
C PHE A 452 12.98 12.75 1.39
N PRO A 453 12.20 11.71 1.77
CA PRO A 453 12.57 10.63 2.68
C PRO A 453 13.43 9.52 2.02
N HIS A 454 13.85 9.66 0.77
CA HIS A 454 14.71 8.69 0.10
C HIS A 454 16.16 8.77 0.60
N LEU A 455 16.86 7.64 0.58
CA LEU A 455 18.26 7.55 0.98
C LEU A 455 19.16 8.24 -0.06
N GLY A 456 18.92 7.98 -1.34
CA GLY A 456 19.61 8.57 -2.48
C GLY A 456 18.68 9.40 -3.38
N GLU A 457 18.58 9.00 -4.65
CA GLU A 457 17.67 9.61 -5.62
C GLU A 457 16.20 9.38 -5.26
N ARG A 458 15.32 10.32 -5.63
CA ARG A 458 13.86 10.16 -5.47
C ARG A 458 13.31 9.15 -6.47
N GLY A 459 12.31 8.37 -6.05
CA GLY A 459 11.52 7.51 -6.94
C GLY A 459 10.65 6.54 -6.15
N LYS A 460 9.51 6.13 -6.72
CA LYS A 460 8.55 5.23 -6.05
C LYS A 460 9.13 3.87 -5.68
N ASP A 461 10.17 3.45 -6.39
CA ASP A 461 10.91 2.19 -6.24
C ASP A 461 12.22 2.37 -5.46
N ARG A 462 12.50 3.57 -4.95
CA ARG A 462 13.77 3.88 -4.27
C ARG A 462 13.61 3.72 -2.76
N PRO A 463 14.65 3.20 -2.07
CA PRO A 463 14.58 2.97 -0.64
C PRO A 463 14.50 4.28 0.14
N THR A 464 13.68 4.27 1.19
CA THR A 464 13.44 5.40 2.08
C THR A 464 13.96 5.14 3.49
N VAL A 465 14.11 6.20 4.27
CA VAL A 465 14.41 6.12 5.71
C VAL A 465 13.33 5.29 6.44
N ASN A 466 12.07 5.37 6.00
CA ASN A 466 10.96 4.58 6.55
C ASN A 466 11.13 3.07 6.27
N ASP A 467 11.70 2.71 5.13
CA ASP A 467 12.02 1.30 4.82
C ASP A 467 13.12 0.78 5.76
N VAL A 468 14.14 1.61 6.04
CA VAL A 468 15.18 1.28 7.02
C VAL A 468 14.60 1.09 8.42
N GLU A 469 13.74 2.01 8.88
CA GLU A 469 13.05 1.89 10.16
C GLU A 469 12.18 0.63 10.24
N ARG A 470 11.48 0.27 9.16
CA ARG A 470 10.60 -0.90 9.10
C ARG A 470 11.40 -2.20 9.12
N GLU A 471 12.36 -2.36 8.22
CA GLU A 471 13.14 -3.61 8.13
C GLU A 471 14.01 -3.82 9.38
N LEU A 472 14.57 -2.75 9.96
CA LEU A 472 15.28 -2.83 11.23
C LEU A 472 14.35 -3.25 12.37
N TRP A 473 13.15 -2.67 12.43
CA TRP A 473 12.13 -3.09 13.40
C TRP A 473 11.80 -4.56 13.24
N ASP A 474 11.50 -5.01 12.03
CA ASP A 474 11.18 -6.39 11.73
C ASP A 474 12.32 -7.34 12.16
N ALA A 475 13.57 -6.99 11.89
CA ALA A 475 14.74 -7.79 12.27
C ALA A 475 14.92 -7.85 13.80
N LEU A 476 14.91 -6.70 14.49
CA LEU A 476 15.09 -6.64 15.94
C LEU A 476 13.92 -7.25 16.73
N SER A 477 12.74 -7.30 16.13
CA SER A 477 11.53 -7.87 16.75
C SER A 477 11.26 -9.32 16.38
N GLY A 478 12.15 -9.99 15.62
CA GLY A 478 12.02 -11.42 15.29
C GLY A 478 11.05 -11.74 14.14
N HIS A 479 10.70 -10.75 13.32
CA HIS A 479 9.85 -10.90 12.13
C HIS A 479 10.63 -11.25 10.85
N THR A 480 11.97 -11.21 10.85
CA THR A 480 12.78 -11.64 9.71
C THR A 480 13.65 -12.87 10.03
N PRO A 481 14.03 -13.66 9.00
CA PRO A 481 14.98 -14.77 9.14
C PRO A 481 16.31 -14.37 9.81
N LEU A 482 16.93 -13.28 9.36
CA LEU A 482 18.15 -12.72 9.97
C LEU A 482 17.93 -12.38 11.45
N GLY A 483 16.81 -11.70 11.75
CA GLY A 483 16.44 -11.34 13.11
C GLY A 483 16.28 -12.55 14.03
N GLN A 484 15.63 -13.60 13.55
CA GLN A 484 15.46 -14.85 14.29
C GLN A 484 16.79 -15.58 14.50
N ALA A 485 17.63 -15.70 13.46
CA ALA A 485 18.94 -16.33 13.57
C ALA A 485 19.86 -15.58 14.56
N ALA A 486 19.91 -14.25 14.47
CA ALA A 486 20.69 -13.41 15.38
C ALA A 486 20.17 -13.50 16.84
N THR A 487 18.85 -13.49 17.03
CA THR A 487 18.25 -13.69 18.35
C THR A 487 18.51 -15.09 18.88
N GLY A 488 18.51 -16.10 18.01
CA GLY A 488 18.91 -17.47 18.33
C GLY A 488 20.33 -17.55 18.84
N MET A 489 21.29 -16.94 18.14
CA MET A 489 22.69 -16.86 18.58
C MET A 489 22.84 -16.12 19.93
N TYR A 490 22.14 -15.00 20.11
CA TYR A 490 22.10 -14.29 21.38
C TYR A 490 21.59 -15.20 22.52
N LYS A 491 20.50 -15.94 22.28
CA LYS A 491 19.91 -16.86 23.27
C LYS A 491 20.79 -18.09 23.52
N LEU A 492 21.50 -18.60 22.53
CA LEU A 492 22.48 -19.68 22.70
C LEU A 492 23.62 -19.24 23.64
N ASN A 493 24.15 -18.02 23.46
CA ASN A 493 25.14 -17.47 24.39
C ASN A 493 24.59 -17.36 25.82
N ARG A 494 23.31 -16.98 25.98
CA ARG A 494 22.68 -16.92 27.31
C ARG A 494 22.53 -18.28 27.96
N ILE A 495 22.15 -19.32 27.20
CA ILE A 495 22.14 -20.70 27.71
C ILE A 495 23.54 -21.10 28.16
N GLY A 496 24.57 -20.79 27.36
CA GLY A 496 25.97 -21.02 27.74
C GLY A 496 26.38 -20.33 29.04
N GLN A 497 25.96 -19.07 29.24
CA GLN A 497 26.20 -18.35 30.49
C GLN A 497 25.49 -18.99 31.69
N ALA A 498 24.27 -19.47 31.49
CA ALA A 498 23.52 -20.17 32.55
C ALA A 498 24.17 -21.51 32.92
N LEU A 499 24.82 -22.18 31.96
CA LEU A 499 25.49 -23.46 32.15
C LEU A 499 27.00 -23.34 32.37
N GLN A 500 27.54 -22.14 32.58
CA GLN A 500 28.99 -21.91 32.69
C GLN A 500 29.66 -22.66 33.86
N ASP A 501 28.87 -23.00 34.89
CA ASP A 501 29.32 -23.72 36.09
C ASP A 501 29.16 -25.25 35.96
N GLU A 502 28.60 -25.74 34.85
CA GLU A 502 28.43 -27.16 34.55
C GLU A 502 29.59 -27.68 33.67
N ASP A 503 30.17 -28.83 34.03
CA ASP A 503 31.24 -29.47 33.25
C ASP A 503 30.65 -30.27 32.06
N ILE A 504 30.29 -29.57 30.99
CA ILE A 504 29.65 -30.15 29.79
C ILE A 504 30.66 -30.97 28.97
N VAL A 505 30.35 -32.24 28.71
CA VAL A 505 31.14 -33.13 27.85
C VAL A 505 30.58 -33.26 26.45
N ALA A 506 29.26 -33.15 26.27
CA ALA A 506 28.61 -33.21 24.98
C ALA A 506 27.36 -32.30 24.95
N ALA A 507 27.09 -31.68 23.81
CA ALA A 507 25.93 -30.82 23.61
C ALA A 507 25.28 -31.05 22.23
N ASN A 508 23.96 -31.19 22.20
CA ASN A 508 23.14 -31.21 20.99
C ASN A 508 22.29 -29.94 20.94
N ILE A 509 22.50 -29.12 19.92
CA ILE A 509 21.83 -27.84 19.71
C ILE A 509 20.82 -27.98 18.57
N LEU A 510 19.55 -27.77 18.90
CA LEU A 510 18.48 -27.59 17.92
C LEU A 510 18.14 -26.10 17.84
N MET A 511 18.42 -25.47 16.70
CA MET A 511 18.03 -24.09 16.42
C MET A 511 16.93 -24.07 15.35
N SER A 512 15.75 -23.58 15.72
CA SER A 512 14.59 -23.47 14.83
C SER A 512 14.36 -22.01 14.43
N VAL A 513 14.45 -21.72 13.14
CA VAL A 513 14.29 -20.37 12.55
C VAL A 513 13.60 -20.46 11.19
N GLU A 514 12.90 -19.41 10.80
CA GLU A 514 12.32 -19.28 9.47
C GLU A 514 13.40 -19.05 8.41
N LYS A 515 13.31 -19.74 7.26
CA LYS A 515 14.20 -19.57 6.09
C LYS A 515 15.68 -19.52 6.47
N ALA A 516 16.14 -20.55 7.17
CA ALA A 516 17.54 -20.67 7.57
C ALA A 516 18.51 -20.50 6.39
N ALA A 517 19.55 -19.68 6.56
CA ALA A 517 20.58 -19.49 5.54
C ALA A 517 21.45 -20.75 5.39
N GLU A 518 21.96 -20.97 4.18
CA GLU A 518 22.97 -21.99 3.92
C GLU A 518 24.23 -21.70 4.76
N GLY A 519 24.76 -22.72 5.45
CA GLY A 519 25.94 -22.61 6.32
C GLY A 519 25.66 -22.17 7.77
N LEU A 520 24.39 -21.93 8.15
CA LEU A 520 24.04 -21.56 9.52
C LEU A 520 24.37 -22.67 10.53
N ASP A 521 24.22 -23.93 10.13
CA ASP A 521 24.58 -25.11 10.93
C ASP A 521 26.06 -25.10 11.36
N GLY A 522 26.98 -24.95 10.41
CA GLY A 522 28.42 -24.89 10.69
C GLY A 522 28.84 -23.64 11.46
N TRP A 523 28.13 -22.53 11.28
CA TRP A 523 28.31 -21.32 12.07
C TRP A 523 27.92 -21.52 13.54
N VAL A 524 26.73 -22.09 13.78
CA VAL A 524 26.24 -22.42 15.13
C VAL A 524 27.15 -23.42 15.80
N GLU A 525 27.60 -24.47 15.10
CA GLU A 525 28.51 -25.50 15.62
C GLU A 525 29.83 -24.87 16.09
N SER A 526 30.46 -24.07 15.24
CA SER A 526 31.73 -23.39 15.54
C SER A 526 31.63 -22.48 16.76
N ARG A 527 30.49 -21.81 16.93
CA ARG A 527 30.23 -20.94 18.09
C ARG A 527 29.93 -21.76 19.34
N ALA A 528 29.11 -22.80 19.23
CA ALA A 528 28.72 -23.68 20.33
C ALA A 528 29.92 -24.40 20.97
N ILE A 529 30.91 -24.84 20.18
CA ILE A 529 32.16 -25.42 20.71
C ILE A 529 32.85 -24.47 21.70
N ASN A 530 32.90 -23.17 21.35
CA ASN A 530 33.50 -22.16 22.22
C ASN A 530 32.63 -21.80 23.42
N ILE A 531 31.30 -21.84 23.26
CA ILE A 531 30.33 -21.51 24.32
C ILE A 531 30.34 -22.58 25.41
N PHE A 532 30.35 -23.87 25.03
CA PHE A 532 30.26 -24.98 25.98
C PHE A 532 31.62 -25.63 26.31
N GLY A 533 32.70 -25.22 25.64
CA GLY A 533 34.06 -25.71 25.94
C GLY A 533 34.29 -27.18 25.58
N THR A 534 33.49 -27.76 24.69
CA THR A 534 33.62 -29.15 24.22
C THR A 534 33.60 -29.24 22.69
N ASP A 535 34.39 -30.18 22.14
CA ASP A 535 34.39 -30.50 20.72
C ASP A 535 33.27 -31.50 20.34
N GLN A 536 32.57 -32.08 21.32
CA GLN A 536 31.43 -32.99 21.07
C GLN A 536 30.12 -32.20 20.97
N VAL A 537 29.99 -31.49 19.85
CA VAL A 537 28.80 -30.70 19.55
C VAL A 537 28.09 -31.27 18.32
N GLU A 538 26.79 -31.45 18.42
CA GLU A 538 25.91 -31.76 17.29
C GLU A 538 24.93 -30.60 17.09
N VAL A 539 24.74 -30.15 15.85
CA VAL A 539 23.81 -29.06 15.53
C VAL A 539 22.78 -29.54 14.53
N GLN A 540 21.51 -29.26 14.83
CA GLN A 540 20.39 -29.42 13.93
C GLN A 540 19.72 -28.06 13.71
N ILE A 541 19.62 -27.64 12.45
CA ILE A 541 18.84 -26.46 12.06
C ILE A 541 17.45 -26.92 11.59
N ASP A 542 16.41 -26.55 12.34
CA ASP A 542 15.02 -26.79 11.99
C ASP A 542 14.50 -25.61 11.17
N ASN A 543 14.52 -25.76 9.84
CA ASN A 543 14.10 -24.71 8.92
C ASN A 543 12.56 -24.62 8.88
N ARG A 544 12.01 -23.55 9.46
CA ARG A 544 10.57 -23.31 9.55
C ARG A 544 9.94 -22.73 8.28
N ASP A 545 10.64 -22.84 7.15
CA ASP A 545 10.05 -22.58 5.85
C ASP A 545 9.25 -23.80 5.39
N VAL A 546 7.96 -23.62 5.09
CA VAL A 546 7.05 -24.72 4.73
C VAL A 546 7.62 -25.59 3.60
N LEU A 547 8.31 -24.98 2.63
CA LEU A 547 8.94 -25.63 1.49
C LEU A 547 10.17 -26.49 1.81
N ASN A 548 10.83 -26.19 2.92
CA ASN A 548 12.11 -26.78 3.30
C ASN A 548 12.02 -27.54 4.64
N ALA A 549 10.80 -27.72 5.16
CA ALA A 549 10.52 -28.46 6.37
C ALA A 549 10.98 -29.92 6.23
N SER A 550 11.94 -30.35 7.06
CA SER A 550 12.59 -31.66 6.93
C SER A 550 12.03 -32.73 7.87
N THR A 551 11.24 -32.35 8.88
CA THR A 551 10.68 -33.32 9.84
C THR A 551 9.57 -34.09 9.16
N LYS A 552 9.76 -35.39 8.92
CA LYS A 552 8.77 -36.22 8.25
C LYS A 552 7.68 -36.67 9.24
N ILE A 553 6.45 -36.19 9.04
CA ILE A 553 5.27 -36.59 9.83
C ILE A 553 4.66 -37.88 9.26
N TYR A 554 4.48 -37.92 7.94
CA TYR A 554 3.79 -39.01 7.26
C TYR A 554 4.28 -39.15 5.81
N GLU A 555 4.40 -40.38 5.30
CA GLU A 555 4.54 -40.63 3.87
C GLU A 555 4.00 -42.00 3.51
N GLU A 556 3.21 -42.08 2.46
CA GLU A 556 2.61 -43.32 1.97
C GLU A 556 2.35 -43.25 0.47
N ALA A 557 2.57 -44.37 -0.22
CA ALA A 557 2.04 -44.62 -1.56
C ALA A 557 1.08 -45.81 -1.50
N ILE A 558 -0.16 -45.62 -1.92
CA ILE A 558 -1.25 -46.58 -1.76
C ILE A 558 -2.07 -46.73 -3.05
N THR A 559 -2.57 -47.95 -3.29
CA THR A 559 -3.55 -48.26 -4.33
C THR A 559 -4.83 -48.71 -3.64
N PHE A 560 -5.95 -48.02 -3.86
CA PHE A 560 -7.21 -48.41 -3.23
C PHE A 560 -7.93 -49.47 -4.07
N PRO A 561 -8.81 -50.29 -3.46
CA PRO A 561 -9.64 -51.21 -4.20
C PRO A 561 -10.56 -50.45 -5.17
N SER A 562 -10.63 -50.88 -6.43
CA SER A 562 -11.46 -50.26 -7.48
C SER A 562 -12.96 -50.52 -7.31
N GLU A 563 -13.79 -49.50 -7.55
CA GLU A 563 -15.25 -49.64 -7.61
C GLU A 563 -15.72 -50.56 -8.73
N VAL A 564 -15.07 -50.51 -9.91
CA VAL A 564 -15.36 -51.39 -11.05
C VAL A 564 -15.06 -52.85 -10.70
N ALA A 565 -13.98 -53.11 -9.96
CA ALA A 565 -13.68 -54.46 -9.49
C ALA A 565 -14.75 -54.97 -8.50
N ARG A 566 -15.25 -54.11 -7.60
CA ARG A 566 -16.37 -54.44 -6.69
C ARG A 566 -17.64 -54.75 -7.49
N PHE A 567 -17.97 -53.93 -8.48
CA PHE A 567 -19.09 -54.16 -9.38
C PHE A 567 -18.99 -55.52 -10.09
N HIS A 568 -17.85 -55.82 -10.73
CA HIS A 568 -17.66 -57.10 -11.41
C HIS A 568 -17.73 -58.30 -10.45
N ALA A 569 -17.23 -58.16 -9.23
CA ALA A 569 -17.33 -59.21 -8.22
C ALA A 569 -18.80 -59.50 -7.86
N LEU A 570 -19.61 -58.46 -7.64
CA LEU A 570 -21.04 -58.62 -7.36
C LEU A 570 -21.80 -59.25 -8.55
N MET A 571 -21.52 -58.78 -9.76
CA MET A 571 -22.12 -59.32 -10.98
C MET A 571 -21.79 -60.81 -11.17
N SER A 572 -20.53 -61.18 -10.99
CA SER A 572 -20.05 -62.56 -11.16
C SER A 572 -20.58 -63.51 -10.10
N ASN A 573 -20.65 -63.05 -8.85
CA ASN A 573 -21.03 -63.91 -7.72
C ASN A 573 -22.56 -64.09 -7.60
N HIS A 574 -23.35 -63.08 -7.99
CA HIS A 574 -24.78 -63.04 -7.67
C HIS A 574 -25.69 -62.92 -8.90
N VAL A 575 -25.26 -62.22 -9.95
CA VAL A 575 -26.15 -61.88 -11.08
C VAL A 575 -26.03 -62.86 -12.24
N TYR A 576 -24.83 -63.03 -12.82
CA TYR A 576 -24.64 -63.92 -13.97
C TYR A 576 -25.11 -65.37 -13.72
N PRO A 577 -24.87 -65.98 -12.54
CA PRO A 577 -25.36 -67.35 -12.28
C PRO A 577 -26.89 -67.50 -12.32
N SER A 578 -27.62 -66.41 -12.18
CA SER A 578 -29.09 -66.39 -12.03
C SER A 578 -29.83 -65.89 -13.29
N ALA A 579 -29.12 -65.59 -14.37
CA ALA A 579 -29.64 -64.94 -15.58
C ALA A 579 -30.42 -65.90 -16.53
N ASN A 580 -30.16 -67.20 -16.47
CA ASN A 580 -30.60 -68.20 -17.46
C ASN A 580 -32.12 -68.18 -17.77
N GLY A 581 -32.46 -67.78 -19.00
CA GLY A 581 -33.82 -67.69 -19.55
C GLY A 581 -34.66 -66.52 -19.03
N ARG A 582 -34.09 -65.67 -18.16
CA ARG A 582 -34.81 -64.59 -17.47
C ARG A 582 -34.51 -63.23 -18.10
N SER A 583 -35.50 -62.35 -18.07
CA SER A 583 -35.35 -60.92 -18.36
C SER A 583 -34.65 -60.25 -17.18
N VAL A 584 -33.48 -59.64 -17.40
CA VAL A 584 -32.63 -59.08 -16.34
C VAL A 584 -32.54 -57.56 -16.46
N ARG A 585 -32.82 -56.83 -15.38
CA ARG A 585 -32.67 -55.38 -15.32
C ARG A 585 -31.56 -55.02 -14.34
N ILE A 586 -30.55 -54.32 -14.82
CA ILE A 586 -29.43 -53.79 -14.03
C ILE A 586 -29.51 -52.27 -14.02
N GLU A 587 -29.56 -51.71 -12.82
CA GLU A 587 -29.30 -50.29 -12.57
C GLU A 587 -28.09 -50.21 -11.64
N ALA A 588 -27.00 -49.61 -12.14
CA ALA A 588 -25.81 -49.36 -11.35
C ALA A 588 -25.48 -47.86 -11.34
N ARG A 589 -24.78 -47.43 -10.29
CA ARG A 589 -24.26 -46.06 -10.12
C ARG A 589 -22.78 -46.19 -9.77
N LEU A 590 -21.92 -45.74 -10.67
CA LEU A 590 -20.47 -45.79 -10.57
C LEU A 590 -19.93 -44.39 -10.84
N SER A 591 -18.91 -43.93 -10.12
CA SER A 591 -18.34 -42.59 -10.34
C SER A 591 -17.57 -42.49 -11.66
N GLU A 592 -17.26 -43.60 -12.31
CA GLU A 592 -16.59 -43.68 -13.62
C GLU A 592 -17.06 -42.69 -14.73
N PRO A 593 -16.14 -42.26 -15.63
CA PRO A 593 -16.46 -41.40 -16.78
C PRO A 593 -17.53 -41.99 -17.74
N PRO A 594 -18.22 -41.13 -18.51
CA PRO A 594 -19.27 -41.57 -19.44
C PRO A 594 -18.85 -42.69 -20.40
N GLU A 595 -17.64 -42.63 -20.96
CA GLU A 595 -17.08 -43.63 -21.88
C GLU A 595 -16.79 -44.97 -21.20
N VAL A 596 -16.37 -44.95 -19.92
CA VAL A 596 -16.14 -46.15 -19.13
C VAL A 596 -17.47 -46.77 -18.75
N ARG A 597 -18.44 -45.98 -18.25
CA ARG A 597 -19.81 -46.47 -17.95
C ARG A 597 -20.48 -47.07 -19.17
N THR A 598 -20.38 -46.41 -20.34
CA THR A 598 -20.95 -46.93 -21.60
C THR A 598 -20.31 -48.25 -22.01
N ARG A 599 -18.99 -48.39 -21.86
CA ARG A 599 -18.27 -49.62 -22.14
C ARG A 599 -18.70 -50.73 -21.17
N LEU A 600 -18.72 -50.46 -19.87
CA LEU A 600 -19.16 -51.38 -18.83
C LEU A 600 -20.60 -51.85 -19.04
N ALA A 601 -21.51 -50.96 -19.44
CA ALA A 601 -22.90 -51.31 -19.72
C ALA A 601 -23.01 -52.30 -20.90
N LYS A 602 -22.26 -52.06 -21.99
CA LYS A 602 -22.23 -52.95 -23.17
C LYS A 602 -21.60 -54.31 -22.84
N GLU A 603 -20.48 -54.31 -22.13
CA GLU A 603 -19.79 -55.54 -21.71
C GLU A 603 -20.67 -56.36 -20.76
N THR A 604 -21.33 -55.70 -19.80
CA THR A 604 -22.25 -56.33 -18.86
C THR A 604 -23.47 -56.91 -19.58
N HIS A 605 -24.06 -56.17 -20.52
CA HIS A 605 -25.16 -56.68 -21.34
C HIS A 605 -24.73 -57.91 -22.14
N ALA A 606 -23.58 -57.87 -22.83
CA ALA A 606 -23.06 -59.02 -23.57
C ALA A 606 -22.81 -60.24 -22.66
N ALA A 607 -22.22 -60.03 -21.48
CA ALA A 607 -21.99 -61.09 -20.50
C ALA A 607 -23.29 -61.69 -19.94
N LEU A 608 -24.34 -60.89 -19.76
CA LEU A 608 -25.67 -61.38 -19.38
C LEU A 608 -26.28 -62.28 -20.45
N ILE A 609 -26.18 -61.89 -21.72
CA ILE A 609 -26.66 -62.72 -22.84
C ILE A 609 -25.85 -64.03 -22.93
N GLU A 610 -24.53 -63.96 -22.76
CA GLU A 610 -23.67 -65.16 -22.71
C GLU A 610 -24.03 -66.09 -21.53
N ALA A 611 -24.40 -65.49 -20.39
CA ALA A 611 -24.90 -66.21 -19.21
C ALA A 611 -26.35 -66.73 -19.37
N GLY A 612 -26.98 -66.49 -20.52
CA GLY A 612 -28.29 -67.04 -20.89
C GLY A 612 -29.49 -66.13 -20.63
N ALA A 613 -29.31 -64.84 -20.35
CA ALA A 613 -30.42 -63.89 -20.19
C ALA A 613 -31.27 -63.75 -21.47
N ASN A 614 -32.56 -63.40 -21.31
CA ASN A 614 -33.46 -63.14 -22.42
C ASN A 614 -33.05 -61.84 -23.15
N PRO A 615 -32.66 -61.87 -24.44
CA PRO A 615 -32.21 -60.69 -25.17
C PRO A 615 -33.25 -59.56 -25.24
N ASP A 616 -34.53 -59.90 -25.37
CA ASP A 616 -35.59 -58.91 -25.57
C ASP A 616 -36.06 -58.26 -24.25
N GLY A 617 -35.65 -58.80 -23.11
CA GLY A 617 -36.03 -58.34 -21.77
C GLY A 617 -34.85 -57.93 -20.88
N THR A 618 -33.64 -57.84 -21.44
CA THR A 618 -32.43 -57.48 -20.68
C THR A 618 -32.10 -56.00 -20.87
N GLU A 619 -32.00 -55.25 -19.77
CA GLU A 619 -31.67 -53.84 -19.75
C GLU A 619 -30.50 -53.60 -18.79
N VAL A 620 -29.50 -52.83 -19.21
CA VAL A 620 -28.37 -52.43 -18.37
C VAL A 620 -28.20 -50.92 -18.45
N VAL A 621 -28.41 -50.25 -17.33
CA VAL A 621 -28.21 -48.81 -17.16
C VAL A 621 -27.13 -48.60 -16.10
N ILE A 622 -26.08 -47.85 -16.46
CA ILE A 622 -25.03 -47.45 -15.53
C ILE A 622 -24.98 -45.92 -15.50
N LEU A 623 -25.49 -45.34 -14.42
CA LEU A 623 -25.48 -43.91 -14.15
C LEU A 623 -24.18 -43.49 -13.46
N SER A 624 -23.90 -42.19 -13.51
CA SER A 624 -22.84 -41.59 -12.71
C SER A 624 -23.26 -41.61 -11.23
N ALA A 625 -22.35 -42.02 -10.33
CA ALA A 625 -22.53 -41.85 -8.89
C ALA A 625 -22.32 -40.38 -8.47
N PHE A 626 -21.57 -39.60 -9.26
CA PHE A 626 -21.45 -38.16 -9.14
C PHE A 626 -22.60 -37.45 -9.87
N LYS A 627 -23.26 -36.50 -9.19
CA LYS A 627 -24.46 -35.80 -9.70
C LYS A 627 -25.51 -36.74 -10.30
N GLN A 628 -26.04 -37.64 -9.47
CA GLN A 628 -26.90 -38.73 -9.91
C GLN A 628 -28.18 -38.22 -10.58
N GLY A 629 -28.78 -37.15 -10.04
CA GLY A 629 -29.95 -36.50 -10.64
C GLY A 629 -29.67 -35.97 -12.06
N TYR A 630 -28.52 -35.33 -12.26
CA TYR A 630 -28.10 -34.84 -13.58
C TYR A 630 -27.93 -36.02 -14.55
N SER A 631 -27.21 -37.06 -14.14
CA SER A 631 -26.97 -38.25 -14.98
C SER A 631 -28.29 -38.94 -15.33
N TRP A 632 -29.26 -39.01 -14.42
CA TRP A 632 -30.58 -39.53 -14.72
C TRP A 632 -31.32 -38.68 -15.77
N LEU A 633 -31.39 -37.36 -15.57
CA LEU A 633 -32.06 -36.46 -16.53
C LEU A 633 -31.40 -36.51 -17.92
N TYR A 634 -30.07 -36.54 -17.98
CA TYR A 634 -29.32 -36.48 -19.23
C TYR A 634 -29.15 -37.85 -19.93
N ASP A 635 -28.85 -38.91 -19.19
CA ASP A 635 -28.55 -40.24 -19.73
C ASP A 635 -29.82 -41.10 -19.91
N VAL A 636 -30.92 -40.81 -19.18
CA VAL A 636 -32.16 -41.62 -19.21
C VAL A 636 -33.36 -40.85 -19.74
N ILE A 637 -33.63 -39.65 -19.24
CA ILE A 637 -34.84 -38.89 -19.61
C ILE A 637 -34.69 -38.25 -20.99
N ARG A 638 -33.61 -37.49 -21.22
CA ARG A 638 -33.34 -36.79 -22.48
C ARG A 638 -33.46 -37.71 -23.72
N PRO A 639 -32.85 -38.91 -23.78
CA PRO A 639 -32.94 -39.76 -24.97
C PRO A 639 -34.36 -40.30 -25.24
N ARG A 640 -35.23 -40.37 -24.22
CA ARG A 640 -36.61 -40.86 -24.37
C ARG A 640 -37.54 -39.80 -24.97
N ILE A 641 -37.25 -38.52 -24.72
CA ILE A 641 -38.05 -37.39 -25.20
C ILE A 641 -37.44 -36.70 -26.43
N GLU A 642 -36.23 -37.10 -26.83
CA GLU A 642 -35.56 -36.59 -28.02
C GLU A 642 -36.41 -36.79 -29.29
N GLY A 643 -36.56 -35.74 -30.09
CA GLY A 643 -37.36 -35.74 -31.32
C GLY A 643 -38.87 -35.64 -31.14
N GLN A 644 -39.38 -35.50 -29.90
CA GLN A 644 -40.79 -35.23 -29.63
C GLN A 644 -41.10 -33.73 -29.63
N GLU A 645 -42.36 -33.33 -29.89
CA GLU A 645 -42.79 -31.93 -29.80
C GLU A 645 -43.09 -31.53 -28.35
N ILE A 646 -42.07 -31.03 -27.65
CA ILE A 646 -42.15 -30.66 -26.22
C ILE A 646 -42.75 -29.26 -26.05
N GLY A 647 -43.72 -29.15 -25.14
CA GLY A 647 -44.30 -27.90 -24.65
C GLY A 647 -43.56 -27.37 -23.41
N GLU A 648 -43.52 -28.16 -22.34
CA GLU A 648 -42.88 -27.79 -21.06
C GLU A 648 -42.23 -29.02 -20.39
N ILE A 649 -41.09 -28.81 -19.73
CA ILE A 649 -40.43 -29.74 -18.82
C ILE A 649 -40.43 -29.14 -17.42
N GLU A 650 -41.18 -29.73 -16.51
CA GLU A 650 -41.21 -29.36 -15.09
C GLU A 650 -40.36 -30.36 -14.30
N ILE A 651 -39.37 -29.87 -13.56
CA ILE A 651 -38.49 -30.66 -12.69
C ILE A 651 -38.75 -30.24 -11.24
N SER A 652 -39.48 -31.07 -10.50
CA SER A 652 -39.67 -30.87 -9.08
C SER A 652 -38.51 -31.52 -8.30
N PHE A 653 -37.97 -30.83 -7.29
CA PHE A 653 -36.94 -31.35 -6.40
C PHE A 653 -37.33 -31.20 -4.93
N LEU A 654 -37.04 -32.22 -4.12
CA LEU A 654 -37.31 -32.17 -2.69
C LEU A 654 -36.38 -31.16 -2.00
N ARG A 655 -36.91 -30.37 -1.08
CA ARG A 655 -36.10 -29.55 -0.19
C ARG A 655 -35.20 -30.42 0.69
N ASN A 656 -33.90 -30.11 0.72
CA ASN A 656 -32.93 -30.82 1.54
C ASN A 656 -32.99 -30.34 2.99
N ASP A 657 -33.94 -30.83 3.77
CA ASP A 657 -34.02 -30.51 5.20
C ASP A 657 -33.00 -31.29 6.06
N PRO A 658 -32.64 -30.78 7.25
CA PRO A 658 -31.75 -31.50 8.16
C PRO A 658 -32.31 -32.89 8.50
N PRO A 659 -31.46 -33.92 8.55
CA PRO A 659 -31.93 -35.26 8.89
C PRO A 659 -32.48 -35.28 10.33
N GLU A 660 -33.52 -36.07 10.58
CA GLU A 660 -34.15 -36.13 11.93
C GLU A 660 -33.14 -36.54 13.03
N GLU A 661 -32.19 -37.40 12.67
CA GLU A 661 -31.12 -37.88 13.55
C GLU A 661 -30.00 -36.84 13.78
N TRP A 662 -29.96 -35.76 13.00
CA TRP A 662 -29.00 -34.66 13.15
C TRP A 662 -29.64 -33.32 12.75
N PRO A 663 -30.55 -32.78 13.58
CA PRO A 663 -31.31 -31.58 13.23
C PRO A 663 -30.48 -30.30 13.29
N GLN A 664 -29.29 -30.35 13.89
CA GLN A 664 -28.38 -29.21 14.04
C GLN A 664 -27.31 -29.28 12.96
N GLN A 665 -27.59 -28.70 11.78
CA GLN A 665 -26.60 -28.55 10.72
C GLN A 665 -26.18 -27.07 10.60
N ALA A 666 -24.88 -26.82 10.68
CA ALA A 666 -24.30 -25.52 10.39
C ALA A 666 -24.15 -25.30 8.87
N ILE A 667 -23.88 -26.38 8.12
CA ILE A 667 -23.70 -26.37 6.66
C ILE A 667 -24.99 -26.86 5.99
N HIS A 668 -26.08 -26.11 6.16
CA HIS A 668 -27.39 -26.43 5.59
C HIS A 668 -27.65 -25.70 4.27
N THR A 669 -27.85 -26.44 3.18
CA THR A 669 -28.28 -25.89 1.89
C THR A 669 -29.63 -26.50 1.50
N PRO A 670 -30.76 -25.77 1.65
CA PRO A 670 -32.09 -26.27 1.32
C PRO A 670 -32.25 -26.73 -0.13
N VAL A 671 -31.57 -26.04 -1.06
CA VAL A 671 -31.62 -26.30 -2.51
C VAL A 671 -30.49 -27.24 -3.00
N ARG A 672 -29.89 -28.04 -2.12
CA ARG A 672 -28.76 -28.93 -2.44
C ARG A 672 -29.03 -29.85 -3.63
N TRP A 673 -30.27 -30.32 -3.78
CA TRP A 673 -30.66 -31.19 -4.89
C TRP A 673 -30.76 -30.42 -6.22
N LEU A 674 -31.24 -29.18 -6.19
CA LEU A 674 -31.17 -28.31 -7.37
C LEU A 674 -29.72 -28.05 -7.81
N HIS A 675 -28.82 -27.78 -6.86
CA HIS A 675 -27.39 -27.60 -7.18
C HIS A 675 -26.75 -28.85 -7.78
N GLU A 676 -27.24 -30.05 -7.44
CA GLU A 676 -26.73 -31.29 -8.01
C GLU A 676 -27.01 -31.41 -9.50
N ILE A 677 -28.19 -30.96 -9.92
CA ILE A 677 -28.62 -31.03 -11.31
C ILE A 677 -28.23 -29.80 -12.11
N PHE A 678 -27.64 -28.78 -11.52
CA PHE A 678 -27.17 -27.60 -12.25
C PHE A 678 -26.01 -27.95 -13.23
N PRO A 679 -25.98 -27.43 -14.48
CA PRO A 679 -26.99 -26.62 -15.21
C PRO A 679 -27.82 -27.45 -16.22
N ILE A 680 -28.63 -28.42 -15.74
CA ILE A 680 -29.34 -29.36 -16.62
C ILE A 680 -30.37 -28.68 -17.55
N ASP A 681 -31.00 -27.60 -17.11
CA ASP A 681 -31.94 -26.81 -17.90
C ASP A 681 -31.29 -26.28 -19.19
N GLU A 682 -30.14 -25.61 -19.06
CA GLU A 682 -29.43 -25.07 -20.23
C GLU A 682 -28.92 -26.17 -21.16
N VAL A 683 -28.48 -27.29 -20.58
CA VAL A 683 -28.03 -28.45 -21.35
C VAL A 683 -29.19 -29.11 -22.10
N LEU A 684 -30.33 -29.32 -21.45
CA LEU A 684 -31.52 -29.88 -22.09
C LEU A 684 -32.10 -28.93 -23.13
N ALA A 685 -32.17 -27.62 -22.84
CA ALA A 685 -32.65 -26.62 -23.79
C ALA A 685 -31.82 -26.62 -25.06
N ARG A 686 -30.48 -26.63 -24.92
CA ARG A 686 -29.56 -26.71 -26.06
C ARG A 686 -29.74 -28.01 -26.85
N ASP A 687 -29.74 -29.16 -26.17
CA ASP A 687 -29.70 -30.47 -26.83
C ASP A 687 -31.05 -30.87 -27.44
N LEU A 688 -32.16 -30.44 -26.84
CA LEU A 688 -33.52 -30.72 -27.31
C LEU A 688 -34.10 -29.59 -28.18
N GLY A 689 -33.39 -28.46 -28.31
CA GLY A 689 -33.82 -27.30 -29.11
C GLY A 689 -35.03 -26.57 -28.50
N LEU A 690 -35.04 -26.40 -27.18
CA LEU A 690 -36.08 -25.71 -26.42
C LEU A 690 -35.62 -24.30 -26.04
N GLU A 691 -36.57 -23.40 -25.80
CA GLU A 691 -36.31 -22.14 -25.10
C GLU A 691 -36.18 -22.40 -23.58
N LEU A 692 -35.35 -21.63 -22.88
CA LEU A 692 -35.10 -21.84 -21.45
C LEU A 692 -36.35 -21.72 -20.59
N ASP A 693 -37.31 -20.88 -20.97
CA ASP A 693 -38.59 -20.70 -20.25
C ASP A 693 -39.55 -21.90 -20.38
N GLN A 694 -39.23 -22.87 -21.25
CA GLN A 694 -39.94 -24.15 -21.34
C GLN A 694 -39.46 -25.17 -20.30
N ILE A 695 -38.44 -24.85 -19.50
CA ILE A 695 -37.94 -25.71 -18.42
C ILE A 695 -38.12 -24.98 -17.09
N SER A 696 -38.89 -25.56 -16.19
CA SER A 696 -39.23 -24.98 -14.90
C SER A 696 -38.78 -25.88 -13.75
N PHE A 697 -38.38 -25.26 -12.64
CA PHE A 697 -38.01 -25.98 -11.41
C PHE A 697 -39.00 -25.67 -10.30
N GLU A 698 -39.43 -26.70 -9.59
CA GLU A 698 -40.34 -26.58 -8.44
C GLU A 698 -39.71 -27.19 -7.17
N GLU A 699 -39.54 -26.40 -6.10
CA GLU A 699 -39.17 -26.94 -4.79
C GLU A 699 -40.41 -27.57 -4.14
N VAL A 700 -40.32 -28.84 -3.75
CA VAL A 700 -41.37 -29.56 -3.02
C VAL A 700 -40.91 -29.92 -1.60
N MET A 701 -41.87 -30.05 -0.67
CA MET A 701 -41.60 -30.32 0.76
C MET A 701 -41.74 -31.80 1.14
N GLU A 702 -42.40 -32.59 0.30
CA GLU A 702 -42.65 -34.02 0.53
C GLU A 702 -42.66 -34.77 -0.81
N GLY A 703 -42.46 -36.09 -0.76
CA GLY A 703 -42.40 -36.94 -1.96
C GLY A 703 -40.97 -37.30 -2.37
N PRO A 704 -40.77 -37.77 -3.62
CA PRO A 704 -39.48 -38.19 -4.11
C PRO A 704 -38.47 -37.05 -4.24
N ILE A 705 -37.16 -37.35 -4.19
CA ILE A 705 -36.12 -36.32 -4.34
C ILE A 705 -36.20 -35.61 -5.69
N TYR A 706 -36.46 -36.33 -6.80
CA TYR A 706 -36.77 -35.70 -8.08
C TYR A 706 -38.02 -36.29 -8.71
N THR A 707 -38.82 -35.44 -9.33
CA THR A 707 -39.88 -35.81 -10.27
C THR A 707 -39.71 -34.99 -11.53
N VAL A 708 -39.79 -35.62 -12.70
CA VAL A 708 -39.79 -34.92 -14.00
C VAL A 708 -41.11 -35.15 -14.69
N ARG A 709 -41.72 -34.08 -15.18
CA ARG A 709 -42.95 -34.11 -15.94
C ARG A 709 -42.76 -33.37 -17.26
N VAL A 710 -43.01 -34.05 -18.37
CA VAL A 710 -42.84 -33.51 -19.73
C VAL A 710 -44.19 -33.47 -20.40
N THR A 711 -44.55 -32.33 -20.98
CA THR A 711 -45.82 -32.14 -21.70
C THR A 711 -45.58 -31.75 -23.16
N ASP A 712 -46.56 -32.00 -24.02
CA ASP A 712 -46.59 -31.47 -25.38
C ASP A 712 -47.09 -30.00 -25.43
N ARG A 713 -47.12 -29.40 -26.61
CA ARG A 713 -47.59 -28.00 -26.80
C ARG A 713 -49.07 -27.78 -26.48
N GLU A 714 -49.86 -28.85 -26.38
CA GLU A 714 -51.28 -28.80 -26.01
C GLU A 714 -51.49 -29.01 -24.50
N GLY A 715 -50.40 -29.28 -23.75
CA GLY A 715 -50.41 -29.54 -22.32
C GLY A 715 -50.70 -31.00 -21.94
N SER A 716 -50.65 -31.93 -22.90
CA SER A 716 -50.81 -33.37 -22.65
C SER A 716 -49.50 -33.98 -22.17
N GLU A 717 -49.57 -34.89 -21.19
CA GLU A 717 -48.38 -35.53 -20.61
C GLU A 717 -47.73 -36.53 -21.58
N ILE A 718 -46.44 -36.32 -21.84
CA ILE A 718 -45.56 -37.21 -22.62
C ILE A 718 -44.90 -38.23 -21.69
N LEU A 719 -44.38 -37.76 -20.56
CA LEU A 719 -43.61 -38.56 -19.60
C LEU A 719 -43.78 -37.99 -18.19
N SER A 720 -43.91 -38.88 -17.21
CA SER A 720 -43.82 -38.55 -15.78
C SER A 720 -43.04 -39.65 -15.07
N GLU A 721 -41.89 -39.32 -14.49
CA GLU A 721 -40.96 -40.26 -13.86
C GLU A 721 -40.38 -39.67 -12.57
N ILE A 722 -39.99 -40.55 -11.66
CA ILE A 722 -39.40 -40.18 -10.36
C ILE A 722 -37.98 -40.75 -10.22
N PHE A 723 -37.14 -40.09 -9.43
CA PHE A 723 -35.77 -40.56 -9.17
C PHE A 723 -35.30 -40.26 -7.75
N GLU A 724 -34.63 -41.25 -7.15
CA GLU A 724 -34.07 -41.20 -5.81
C GLU A 724 -32.55 -41.41 -5.85
N PRO A 725 -31.74 -40.36 -5.60
CA PRO A 725 -30.30 -40.50 -5.38
C PRO A 725 -29.96 -41.40 -4.19
N HIS A 726 -28.87 -42.15 -4.29
CA HIS A 726 -28.33 -42.93 -3.19
C HIS A 726 -27.25 -42.11 -2.51
N TYR A 727 -27.37 -41.92 -1.20
CA TYR A 727 -26.40 -41.23 -0.38
C TYR A 727 -26.21 -41.94 0.96
N VAL A 728 -25.10 -41.63 1.62
CA VAL A 728 -24.83 -42.01 3.01
C VAL A 728 -24.69 -40.76 3.88
N MET A 729 -25.03 -40.90 5.15
CA MET A 729 -24.74 -39.91 6.19
C MET A 729 -23.41 -40.28 6.86
N ARG A 730 -22.52 -39.31 7.03
CA ARG A 730 -21.29 -39.47 7.83
C ARG A 730 -20.91 -38.17 8.56
N PRO A 731 -20.11 -38.24 9.63
CA PRO A 731 -19.45 -37.05 10.18
C PRO A 731 -18.57 -36.37 9.12
N TYR A 732 -18.48 -35.04 9.16
CA TYR A 732 -17.61 -34.28 8.27
C TYR A 732 -16.12 -34.53 8.61
N PHE A 733 -15.78 -34.60 9.89
CA PHE A 733 -14.46 -35.03 10.37
C PHE A 733 -14.58 -36.16 11.38
N ASP A 734 -13.84 -37.26 11.17
CA ASP A 734 -13.87 -38.43 12.06
C ASP A 734 -13.32 -38.08 13.48
N ARG A 735 -12.40 -37.12 13.59
CA ARG A 735 -11.88 -36.64 14.89
C ARG A 735 -12.82 -35.68 15.61
N PHE A 736 -13.75 -35.05 14.89
CA PHE A 736 -14.69 -34.06 15.43
C PHE A 736 -16.12 -34.46 15.07
N GLU A 737 -16.54 -35.66 15.48
CA GLU A 737 -17.83 -36.25 15.08
C GLU A 737 -19.04 -35.39 15.46
N ASP A 738 -18.92 -34.59 16.52
CA ASP A 738 -19.98 -33.70 17.01
C ASP A 738 -20.09 -32.38 16.22
N TYR A 739 -19.22 -32.15 15.24
CA TYR A 739 -19.20 -30.90 14.47
C TYR A 739 -20.35 -30.78 13.48
N GLU A 740 -20.41 -31.72 12.54
CA GLU A 740 -21.32 -31.68 11.41
C GLU A 740 -21.47 -33.08 10.81
N LYS A 741 -22.64 -33.36 10.24
CA LYS A 741 -22.89 -34.55 9.43
C LYS A 741 -23.32 -34.16 8.02
N VAL A 742 -22.73 -34.84 7.04
CA VAL A 742 -22.90 -34.54 5.62
C VAL A 742 -23.52 -35.71 4.85
N ARG A 743 -24.30 -35.37 3.82
CA ARG A 743 -24.87 -36.31 2.84
C ARG A 743 -23.89 -36.47 1.69
N VAL A 744 -23.45 -37.71 1.46
CA VAL A 744 -22.46 -38.05 0.43
C VAL A 744 -23.13 -38.97 -0.57
N THR A 745 -23.28 -38.53 -1.81
CA THR A 745 -23.79 -39.38 -2.89
C THR A 745 -22.82 -40.54 -3.13
N THR A 746 -23.36 -41.76 -3.25
CA THR A 746 -22.56 -43.00 -3.26
C THR A 746 -22.97 -43.91 -4.42
N GLY A 747 -22.09 -44.87 -4.76
CA GLY A 747 -22.37 -45.87 -5.77
C GLY A 747 -23.32 -46.96 -5.27
N TRP A 748 -24.00 -47.62 -6.22
CA TRP A 748 -25.01 -48.62 -5.91
C TRP A 748 -25.16 -49.63 -7.05
N LEU A 749 -25.55 -50.87 -6.73
CA LEU A 749 -25.94 -51.88 -7.70
C LEU A 749 -27.28 -52.47 -7.33
N ARG A 750 -28.25 -52.31 -8.22
CA ARG A 750 -29.54 -52.98 -8.18
C ARG A 750 -29.70 -53.88 -9.40
N ALA A 751 -29.81 -55.18 -9.17
CA ALA A 751 -29.98 -56.19 -10.19
C ALA A 751 -31.26 -56.99 -9.93
N GLN A 752 -32.12 -57.10 -10.94
CA GLN A 752 -33.39 -57.81 -10.86
C GLN A 752 -33.53 -58.80 -12.02
N ALA A 753 -34.14 -59.95 -11.80
CA ALA A 753 -34.48 -60.90 -12.85
C ALA A 753 -35.95 -61.31 -12.73
N GLU A 754 -36.78 -61.13 -13.77
CA GLU A 754 -38.23 -61.38 -13.73
C GLU A 754 -38.94 -60.77 -12.48
N GLY A 755 -38.45 -59.62 -12.00
CA GLY A 755 -38.96 -58.94 -10.79
C GLY A 755 -38.32 -59.37 -9.46
N ASP A 756 -37.55 -60.46 -9.41
CA ASP A 756 -36.82 -60.86 -8.19
C ASP A 756 -35.53 -60.06 -8.04
N ILE A 757 -35.31 -59.45 -6.87
CA ILE A 757 -34.08 -58.74 -6.55
C ILE A 757 -32.94 -59.75 -6.29
N LEU A 758 -31.92 -59.72 -7.15
CA LEU A 758 -30.71 -60.54 -7.03
C LEU A 758 -29.62 -59.85 -6.19
N VAL A 759 -29.47 -58.54 -6.38
CA VAL A 759 -28.54 -57.67 -5.64
C VAL A 759 -29.20 -56.30 -5.48
N ASP A 760 -29.07 -55.72 -4.29
CA ASP A 760 -29.47 -54.33 -3.99
C ASP A 760 -28.52 -53.82 -2.89
N GLN A 761 -27.34 -53.35 -3.30
CA GLN A 761 -26.22 -53.08 -2.38
C GLN A 761 -25.41 -51.86 -2.77
N ARG A 762 -24.87 -51.17 -1.76
CA ARG A 762 -23.92 -50.07 -1.90
C ARG A 762 -22.61 -50.55 -2.52
N ILE A 763 -22.06 -49.73 -3.41
CA ILE A 763 -20.68 -49.80 -3.85
C ILE A 763 -20.07 -48.44 -3.51
N ALA A 764 -19.23 -48.37 -2.47
CA ALA A 764 -18.50 -47.14 -2.16
C ALA A 764 -17.70 -46.72 -3.40
N THR A 765 -17.74 -45.44 -3.76
CA THR A 765 -17.01 -44.91 -4.91
C THR A 765 -15.53 -44.79 -4.62
N ASP A 766 -14.71 -44.66 -5.66
CA ASP A 766 -13.27 -44.48 -5.49
C ASP A 766 -12.93 -43.19 -4.70
N PRO A 767 -13.56 -42.02 -4.95
CA PRO A 767 -13.46 -40.83 -4.10
C PRO A 767 -13.80 -41.07 -2.63
N GLU A 768 -14.87 -41.81 -2.33
CA GLU A 768 -15.27 -42.14 -0.95
C GLU A 768 -14.18 -42.96 -0.25
N THR A 769 -13.61 -43.96 -0.92
CA THR A 769 -12.56 -44.81 -0.31
C THR A 769 -11.28 -44.04 0.00
N PHE A 770 -10.91 -43.06 -0.82
CA PHE A 770 -9.80 -42.18 -0.51
C PHE A 770 -10.12 -41.26 0.66
N TRP A 771 -11.31 -40.66 0.69
CA TRP A 771 -11.70 -39.74 1.75
C TRP A 771 -11.75 -40.43 3.12
N ASP A 772 -12.24 -41.67 3.18
CA ASP A 772 -12.19 -42.51 4.38
C ASP A 772 -10.75 -42.69 4.89
N HIS A 773 -9.80 -42.96 3.99
CA HIS A 773 -8.40 -43.10 4.36
C HIS A 773 -7.77 -41.79 4.83
N PHE A 774 -8.09 -40.68 4.14
CA PHE A 774 -7.60 -39.35 4.49
C PHE A 774 -8.05 -38.93 5.89
N GLN A 775 -9.33 -39.14 6.22
CA GLN A 775 -9.93 -38.85 7.51
C GLN A 775 -9.44 -39.77 8.63
N ALA A 776 -9.32 -41.08 8.38
CA ALA A 776 -8.96 -42.05 9.41
C ALA A 776 -7.45 -42.15 9.68
N THR A 777 -6.61 -41.75 8.72
CA THR A 777 -5.15 -41.94 8.81
C THR A 777 -4.37 -40.64 8.73
N VAL A 778 -4.60 -39.81 7.71
CA VAL A 778 -3.74 -38.66 7.43
C VAL A 778 -3.98 -37.51 8.41
N LEU A 779 -5.23 -37.03 8.53
CA LEU A 779 -5.58 -35.94 9.44
C LEU A 779 -5.25 -36.27 10.92
N PRO A 780 -5.48 -37.49 11.43
CA PRO A 780 -5.06 -37.88 12.78
C PRO A 780 -3.54 -37.78 13.01
N ARG A 781 -2.70 -38.15 12.04
CA ARG A 781 -1.25 -38.04 12.18
C ARG A 781 -0.78 -36.59 12.28
N MET A 782 -1.42 -35.71 11.51
CA MET A 782 -1.17 -34.27 11.57
C MET A 782 -1.65 -33.68 12.91
N TYR A 783 -2.83 -34.08 13.38
CA TYR A 783 -3.36 -33.69 14.69
C TYR A 783 -2.41 -34.08 15.82
N ASP A 784 -2.02 -35.36 15.87
CA ASP A 784 -1.17 -35.89 16.93
C ASP A 784 0.18 -35.15 16.96
N HIS A 785 0.81 -34.94 15.79
CA HIS A 785 2.06 -34.17 15.70
C HIS A 785 1.92 -32.75 16.28
N VAL A 786 0.88 -32.02 15.90
CA VAL A 786 0.69 -30.64 16.36
C VAL A 786 0.37 -30.57 17.85
N MET A 787 -0.42 -31.51 18.36
CA MET A 787 -0.73 -31.59 19.79
C MET A 787 0.51 -31.93 20.61
N ASP A 788 1.31 -32.91 20.20
CA ASP A 788 2.55 -33.30 20.89
C ASP A 788 3.55 -32.13 20.94
N LEU A 789 3.72 -31.42 19.83
CA LEU A 789 4.66 -30.30 19.71
C LEU A 789 4.32 -29.10 20.62
N HIS A 790 3.04 -28.95 20.97
CA HIS A 790 2.51 -27.82 21.75
C HIS A 790 2.05 -28.23 23.16
N ASP A 791 2.43 -29.41 23.64
CA ASP A 791 1.97 -29.97 24.93
C ASP A 791 0.43 -29.94 25.07
N GLY A 792 -0.26 -30.24 23.97
CA GLY A 792 -1.71 -30.24 23.82
C GLY A 792 -2.36 -28.86 23.77
N LEU A 793 -1.59 -27.78 23.73
CA LEU A 793 -2.10 -26.41 23.86
C LEU A 793 -1.61 -25.45 22.75
N PRO A 794 -1.86 -25.75 21.46
CA PRO A 794 -1.51 -24.85 20.36
C PRO A 794 -2.22 -23.50 20.49
N ARG A 795 -1.53 -22.41 20.12
CA ARG A 795 -2.15 -21.07 20.08
C ARG A 795 -2.91 -20.87 18.77
N GLY A 796 -4.10 -20.28 18.85
CA GLY A 796 -4.85 -19.90 17.66
C GLY A 796 -4.26 -18.71 16.90
N GLY A 797 -4.93 -18.35 15.82
CA GLY A 797 -4.52 -17.28 14.91
C GLY A 797 -3.28 -17.67 14.11
N SER A 798 -2.31 -16.75 14.06
CA SER A 798 -1.02 -16.91 13.39
C SER A 798 0.17 -16.98 14.36
N SER A 799 -0.10 -17.14 15.66
CA SER A 799 0.91 -16.93 16.71
C SER A 799 2.02 -17.99 16.72
N ASP A 800 1.67 -19.25 16.47
CA ASP A 800 2.60 -20.39 16.36
C ASP A 800 2.71 -20.90 14.91
N SER A 801 2.11 -20.19 13.95
CA SER A 801 2.16 -20.59 12.55
C SER A 801 3.59 -20.52 11.99
N PRO A 802 3.95 -21.42 11.06
CA PRO A 802 3.17 -22.59 10.61
C PRO A 802 3.24 -23.78 11.60
N PHE A 803 2.21 -24.64 11.57
CA PHE A 803 2.06 -25.83 12.44
C PHE A 803 2.60 -27.11 11.79
N PHE A 804 2.62 -27.18 10.46
CA PHE A 804 3.29 -28.20 9.66
C PHE A 804 3.93 -27.58 8.41
N GLY A 805 4.80 -28.33 7.74
CA GLY A 805 5.51 -27.92 6.53
C GLY A 805 4.61 -27.97 5.30
N GLU A 806 4.64 -29.08 4.57
CA GLU A 806 3.77 -29.34 3.42
C GLU A 806 2.95 -30.61 3.61
N LEU A 807 1.69 -30.58 3.16
CA LEU A 807 0.84 -31.73 2.86
C LEU A 807 0.74 -31.81 1.34
N ILE A 808 1.37 -32.80 0.73
CA ILE A 808 1.25 -33.08 -0.71
C ILE A 808 0.38 -34.33 -0.86
N VAL A 809 -0.69 -34.21 -1.65
CA VAL A 809 -1.58 -35.32 -1.99
C VAL A 809 -1.62 -35.44 -3.51
N GLU A 810 -0.89 -36.40 -4.05
CA GLU A 810 -0.98 -36.76 -5.46
C GLU A 810 -2.00 -37.86 -5.65
N LEU A 811 -3.07 -37.59 -6.40
CA LEU A 811 -4.20 -38.51 -6.56
C LEU A 811 -4.47 -38.79 -8.03
N GLU A 812 -4.56 -40.06 -8.38
CA GLU A 812 -4.91 -40.52 -9.73
C GLU A 812 -6.10 -41.48 -9.66
N MET A 813 -7.22 -41.15 -10.32
CA MET A 813 -8.47 -41.91 -10.25
C MET A 813 -9.21 -41.89 -11.59
N SER A 814 -9.95 -42.97 -11.87
CA SER A 814 -10.80 -43.03 -13.05
C SER A 814 -12.10 -42.26 -12.80
N GLU A 815 -12.13 -40.97 -13.14
CA GLU A 815 -13.21 -40.03 -12.75
C GLU A 815 -13.53 -39.05 -13.89
N PRO A 816 -14.79 -38.60 -14.02
CA PRO A 816 -15.23 -37.62 -15.01
C PRO A 816 -14.35 -36.37 -15.01
N ASP A 817 -13.97 -35.91 -16.20
CA ASP A 817 -13.28 -34.63 -16.40
C ASP A 817 -13.65 -34.07 -17.78
N PHE A 818 -14.83 -33.46 -17.89
CA PHE A 818 -15.32 -32.95 -19.17
C PHE A 818 -16.21 -31.71 -19.03
N ARG A 819 -16.11 -30.82 -20.03
CA ARG A 819 -16.93 -29.60 -20.11
C ARG A 819 -18.34 -29.92 -20.60
N LEU A 820 -19.33 -29.25 -20.02
CA LEU A 820 -20.74 -29.39 -20.37
C LEU A 820 -21.14 -28.56 -21.59
N GLY A 821 -20.33 -27.57 -21.97
CA GLY A 821 -20.59 -26.68 -23.12
C GLY A 821 -21.62 -25.57 -22.84
N VAL A 822 -21.82 -25.24 -21.57
CA VAL A 822 -22.59 -24.10 -21.05
C VAL A 822 -21.66 -23.36 -20.09
N ASP A 823 -21.45 -22.06 -20.27
CA ASP A 823 -20.67 -21.18 -19.39
C ASP A 823 -19.31 -21.69 -18.87
N ASN A 824 -18.68 -22.61 -19.62
CA ASN A 824 -17.48 -23.36 -19.23
C ASN A 824 -17.65 -24.27 -17.99
N GLU A 825 -18.88 -24.58 -17.60
CA GLU A 825 -19.20 -25.56 -16.56
C GLU A 825 -18.60 -26.93 -16.87
N ILE A 826 -18.14 -27.59 -15.81
CA ILE A 826 -17.36 -28.84 -15.88
C ILE A 826 -17.92 -29.87 -14.90
N HIS A 827 -17.90 -31.13 -15.31
CA HIS A 827 -18.06 -32.26 -14.39
C HIS A 827 -16.68 -32.85 -14.09
N ALA A 828 -16.17 -32.52 -12.90
CA ALA A 828 -14.85 -32.93 -12.41
C ALA A 828 -14.92 -33.26 -10.91
N PRO A 829 -15.23 -34.51 -10.51
CA PRO A 829 -15.24 -34.92 -9.10
C PRO A 829 -13.87 -34.77 -8.43
N MET A 830 -12.80 -34.84 -9.21
CA MET A 830 -11.44 -34.58 -8.77
C MET A 830 -11.23 -33.14 -8.28
N ASP A 831 -11.96 -32.15 -8.83
CA ASP A 831 -11.93 -30.76 -8.33
C ASP A 831 -12.64 -30.66 -6.97
N ALA A 832 -13.73 -31.39 -6.76
CA ALA A 832 -14.39 -31.46 -5.45
C ALA A 832 -13.47 -32.11 -4.39
N LEU A 833 -12.71 -33.14 -4.77
CA LEU A 833 -11.70 -33.73 -3.88
C LEU A 833 -10.52 -32.80 -3.62
N HIS A 834 -10.09 -32.01 -4.62
CA HIS A 834 -9.09 -30.96 -4.41
C HIS A 834 -9.56 -30.01 -3.30
N GLU A 835 -10.78 -29.47 -3.43
CA GLU A 835 -11.36 -28.56 -2.45
C GLU A 835 -11.44 -29.20 -1.06
N GLU A 836 -11.86 -30.46 -0.97
CA GLU A 836 -11.93 -31.17 0.31
C GLU A 836 -10.53 -31.38 0.94
N ILE A 837 -9.50 -31.69 0.15
CA ILE A 837 -8.12 -31.78 0.66
C ILE A 837 -7.63 -30.40 1.12
N TYR A 838 -7.89 -29.35 0.35
CA TYR A 838 -7.38 -28.00 0.64
C TYR A 838 -8.17 -27.31 1.75
N PHE A 839 -9.45 -27.00 1.50
CA PHE A 839 -10.32 -26.30 2.43
C PHE A 839 -10.71 -27.17 3.62
N GLY A 840 -10.94 -28.47 3.41
CA GLY A 840 -11.24 -29.40 4.51
C GLY A 840 -10.08 -29.52 5.50
N THR A 841 -8.83 -29.54 5.03
CA THR A 841 -7.66 -29.51 5.94
C THR A 841 -7.56 -28.17 6.68
N ILE A 842 -7.82 -27.03 6.02
CA ILE A 842 -7.83 -25.72 6.69
C ILE A 842 -8.89 -25.69 7.80
N GLU A 843 -10.11 -26.13 7.49
CA GLU A 843 -11.22 -26.18 8.44
C GLU A 843 -10.91 -27.13 9.60
N PHE A 844 -10.27 -28.29 9.33
CA PHE A 844 -9.82 -29.22 10.37
C PHE A 844 -8.88 -28.54 11.38
N PHE A 845 -7.95 -27.70 10.92
CA PHE A 845 -7.04 -26.97 11.81
C PHE A 845 -7.71 -25.78 12.50
N ASP A 846 -8.64 -25.10 11.85
CA ASP A 846 -9.47 -24.08 12.51
C ASP A 846 -10.24 -24.70 13.69
N MET A 847 -10.86 -25.86 13.47
CA MET A 847 -11.52 -26.64 14.51
C MET A 847 -10.58 -27.06 15.64
N LEU A 848 -9.39 -27.56 15.30
CA LEU A 848 -8.36 -27.92 16.27
C LEU A 848 -8.05 -26.73 17.19
N GLY A 849 -7.77 -25.55 16.61
CA GLY A 849 -7.47 -24.35 17.38
C GLY A 849 -8.64 -23.89 18.28
N ARG A 850 -9.87 -23.90 17.75
CA ARG A 850 -11.08 -23.54 18.51
C ARG A 850 -11.30 -24.47 19.70
N ASN A 851 -11.11 -25.77 19.51
CA ASN A 851 -11.29 -26.76 20.57
C ASN A 851 -10.18 -26.71 21.63
N SER A 852 -8.96 -26.33 21.27
CA SER A 852 -7.85 -26.23 22.23
C SER A 852 -7.85 -24.92 23.03
N ARG A 853 -8.03 -23.76 22.39
CA ARG A 853 -7.90 -22.44 23.05
C ARG A 853 -8.95 -21.39 22.66
N GLY A 854 -10.02 -21.78 21.97
CA GLY A 854 -11.13 -20.90 21.61
C GLY A 854 -10.86 -19.97 20.42
N GLN A 855 -9.69 -20.07 19.79
CA GLN A 855 -9.33 -19.33 18.58
C GLN A 855 -8.82 -20.30 17.52
N GLY A 856 -9.40 -20.27 16.32
CA GLY A 856 -9.00 -21.15 15.22
C GLY A 856 -7.61 -20.85 14.66
N ILE A 857 -6.95 -21.86 14.10
CA ILE A 857 -5.66 -21.74 13.41
C ILE A 857 -5.91 -21.27 11.97
N GLN A 858 -5.28 -20.17 11.55
CA GLN A 858 -5.53 -19.57 10.22
C GLN A 858 -4.46 -19.91 9.17
N PHE A 859 -3.24 -20.29 9.60
CA PHE A 859 -2.14 -20.66 8.71
C PHE A 859 -1.48 -21.95 9.22
N PRO A 860 -2.08 -23.12 8.95
CA PRO A 860 -1.60 -24.38 9.52
C PRO A 860 -0.35 -24.91 8.82
N GLY A 861 -0.23 -24.74 7.51
CA GLY A 861 0.89 -25.22 6.70
C GLY A 861 0.53 -25.16 5.21
N ARG A 862 1.44 -25.58 4.33
CA ARG A 862 1.20 -25.56 2.88
C ARG A 862 0.48 -26.84 2.43
N ILE A 863 -0.64 -26.69 1.71
CA ILE A 863 -1.44 -27.83 1.25
C ILE A 863 -1.42 -27.85 -0.28
N VAL A 864 -0.98 -28.97 -0.86
CA VAL A 864 -0.75 -29.14 -2.30
C VAL A 864 -1.48 -30.40 -2.80
N PRO A 865 -2.77 -30.28 -3.14
CA PRO A 865 -3.48 -31.31 -3.89
C PRO A 865 -3.01 -31.33 -5.36
N VAL A 866 -2.60 -32.49 -5.86
CA VAL A 866 -2.23 -32.73 -7.26
C VAL A 866 -3.16 -33.79 -7.85
N MET A 867 -4.20 -33.35 -8.55
CA MET A 867 -5.25 -34.21 -9.10
C MET A 867 -4.92 -34.64 -10.53
N ARG A 868 -5.02 -35.95 -10.80
CA ARG A 868 -4.78 -36.57 -12.13
C ARG A 868 -5.96 -37.47 -12.51
N PRO A 869 -7.06 -36.92 -13.04
CA PRO A 869 -8.14 -37.74 -13.57
C PRO A 869 -7.63 -38.61 -14.72
N LYS A 870 -8.14 -39.83 -14.80
CA LYS A 870 -8.00 -40.76 -15.94
C LYS A 870 -9.36 -41.33 -16.31
N GLY A 871 -9.46 -41.99 -17.46
CA GLY A 871 -10.73 -42.57 -17.95
C GLY A 871 -10.57 -44.01 -18.43
N ASP A 872 -9.79 -44.80 -17.68
CA ASP A 872 -9.43 -46.17 -18.04
C ASP A 872 -10.11 -47.26 -17.19
N GLY A 873 -10.85 -46.87 -16.15
CA GLY A 873 -11.51 -47.79 -15.21
C GLY A 873 -10.55 -48.54 -14.29
N THR A 874 -9.28 -48.09 -14.21
CA THR A 874 -8.28 -48.71 -13.34
C THR A 874 -8.33 -48.17 -11.93
N ALA A 875 -7.82 -48.97 -10.99
CA ALA A 875 -7.84 -48.64 -9.57
C ALA A 875 -7.19 -47.27 -9.27
N PRO A 876 -7.73 -46.55 -8.27
CA PRO A 876 -7.20 -45.27 -7.84
C PRO A 876 -5.89 -45.45 -7.06
N THR A 877 -4.98 -44.49 -7.20
CA THR A 877 -3.71 -44.47 -6.48
C THR A 877 -3.46 -43.12 -5.85
N ALA A 878 -2.91 -43.11 -4.63
CA ALA A 878 -2.48 -41.90 -3.95
C ALA A 878 -1.01 -41.97 -3.54
N LYS A 879 -0.32 -40.83 -3.58
CA LYS A 879 0.93 -40.60 -2.85
C LYS A 879 0.71 -39.41 -1.93
N ILE A 880 0.93 -39.62 -0.64
CA ILE A 880 0.68 -38.63 0.40
C ILE A 880 1.99 -38.42 1.15
N SER A 881 2.41 -37.17 1.30
CA SER A 881 3.55 -36.82 2.15
C SER A 881 3.23 -35.61 3.01
N VAL A 882 3.59 -35.69 4.29
CA VAL A 882 3.44 -34.61 5.26
C VAL A 882 4.76 -34.34 5.95
N THR A 883 5.21 -33.09 5.90
CA THR A 883 6.38 -32.60 6.65
C THR A 883 5.94 -31.64 7.76
N GLY A 884 6.81 -31.42 8.74
CA GLY A 884 6.57 -30.64 9.95
C GLY A 884 7.85 -30.04 10.52
N PHE A 885 7.78 -29.64 11.78
CA PHE A 885 8.87 -28.95 12.48
C PHE A 885 9.27 -29.66 13.76
N ALA A 886 10.51 -29.46 14.20
CA ALA A 886 11.03 -30.07 15.41
C ALA A 886 10.63 -29.31 16.69
N THR A 887 10.24 -28.04 16.57
CA THR A 887 9.75 -27.21 17.69
C THR A 887 8.39 -26.58 17.39
N SER A 888 7.63 -26.20 18.42
CA SER A 888 6.33 -25.51 18.26
C SER A 888 6.46 -24.11 17.69
N ARG A 889 7.60 -23.45 17.91
CA ARG A 889 7.92 -22.11 17.44
C ARG A 889 9.43 -21.92 17.32
N PRO A 890 9.90 -20.84 16.65
CA PRO A 890 11.31 -20.52 16.61
C PRO A 890 11.91 -20.55 18.02
N ALA A 891 13.06 -21.21 18.19
CA ALA A 891 13.66 -21.45 19.50
C ALA A 891 15.09 -21.97 19.37
N VAL A 892 15.84 -21.88 20.47
CA VAL A 892 17.08 -22.62 20.67
C VAL A 892 16.86 -23.61 21.80
N VAL A 893 17.18 -24.88 21.55
CA VAL A 893 17.15 -25.96 22.52
C VAL A 893 18.54 -26.56 22.61
N VAL A 894 19.06 -26.70 23.82
CA VAL A 894 20.36 -27.30 24.10
C VAL A 894 20.15 -28.48 25.04
N SER A 895 20.37 -29.69 24.53
CA SER A 895 20.44 -30.90 25.33
C SER A 895 21.90 -31.22 25.61
N TYR A 896 22.29 -31.45 26.86
CA TYR A 896 23.70 -31.62 27.22
C TYR A 896 23.92 -32.80 28.17
N GLU A 897 25.15 -33.31 28.16
CA GLU A 897 25.68 -34.31 29.10
C GLU A 897 26.85 -33.71 29.88
N THR A 898 26.91 -33.97 31.17
CA THR A 898 27.99 -33.52 32.07
C THR A 898 28.99 -34.65 32.36
N THR A 899 30.17 -34.31 32.88
CA THR A 899 31.20 -35.31 33.26
C THR A 899 30.71 -36.38 34.24
N ASP A 900 29.71 -36.05 35.07
CA ASP A 900 29.11 -36.97 36.04
C ASP A 900 28.05 -37.89 35.42
N GLY A 901 27.79 -37.77 34.12
CA GLY A 901 26.79 -38.54 33.37
C GLY A 901 25.36 -38.04 33.58
N ASN A 902 25.16 -36.83 34.10
CA ASN A 902 23.84 -36.20 34.17
C ASN A 902 23.48 -35.61 32.80
N HIS A 903 22.21 -35.75 32.42
CA HIS A 903 21.64 -35.14 31.23
C HIS A 903 20.72 -33.99 31.60
N GLY A 904 20.83 -32.87 30.87
CA GLY A 904 19.98 -31.69 31.03
C GLY A 904 19.50 -31.17 29.69
N GLN A 905 18.49 -30.29 29.75
CA GLN A 905 17.96 -29.61 28.57
C GLN A 905 17.56 -28.18 28.94
N GLU A 906 18.06 -27.21 28.19
CA GLU A 906 17.67 -25.80 28.27
C GLU A 906 16.96 -25.38 26.98
N ARG A 907 15.94 -24.54 27.09
CA ARG A 907 15.18 -24.03 25.94
C ARG A 907 14.91 -22.54 26.12
N LEU A 908 15.15 -21.76 25.07
CA LEU A 908 14.70 -20.38 24.96
C LEU A 908 13.97 -20.16 23.62
N ASP A 909 12.71 -19.77 23.68
CA ASP A 909 11.90 -19.44 22.49
C ASP A 909 12.40 -18.14 21.83
N ILE A 910 12.23 -17.96 20.53
CA ILE A 910 12.53 -16.74 19.78
C ILE A 910 11.20 -16.12 19.34
N PRO A 911 10.50 -15.34 20.20
CA PRO A 911 9.20 -14.80 19.84
C PRO A 911 9.31 -13.55 18.97
N LYS A 912 8.18 -13.20 18.37
CA LYS A 912 7.94 -11.84 17.88
C LYS A 912 7.67 -10.91 19.08
N THR A 913 8.46 -9.85 19.23
CA THR A 913 8.41 -8.98 20.42
C THR A 913 7.50 -7.77 20.24
N SER A 914 7.08 -7.14 21.34
CA SER A 914 6.34 -5.87 21.34
C SER A 914 7.24 -4.63 21.23
N LEU A 915 8.45 -4.77 20.66
CA LEU A 915 9.37 -3.66 20.44
C LEU A 915 8.65 -2.53 19.70
N ALA A 916 8.70 -1.30 20.21
CA ALA A 916 8.18 -0.15 19.49
C ALA A 916 9.09 0.20 18.31
N ARG A 917 8.50 0.75 17.25
CA ARG A 917 9.21 1.05 16.01
C ARG A 917 10.41 1.99 16.25
N PRO A 918 11.61 1.67 15.75
CA PRO A 918 12.74 2.59 15.77
C PRO A 918 12.43 3.87 15.00
N SER A 919 13.02 4.99 15.41
CA SER A 919 12.84 6.30 14.76
C SER A 919 14.18 6.88 14.36
N ALA A 920 14.34 7.28 13.11
CA ALA A 920 15.55 7.90 12.60
C ALA A 920 15.71 9.32 13.15
N ARG A 921 16.80 9.56 13.90
CA ARG A 921 17.04 10.81 14.62
C ARG A 921 18.20 11.61 14.05
N MET A 922 19.16 10.96 13.40
CA MET A 922 20.32 11.63 12.84
C MET A 922 20.73 10.99 11.51
N ALA A 923 21.12 11.81 10.55
CA ALA A 923 21.78 11.40 9.33
C ALA A 923 23.06 12.21 9.13
N ARG A 924 24.09 11.58 8.56
CA ARG A 924 25.27 12.26 8.02
C ARG A 924 25.37 12.02 6.52
N VAL A 925 25.89 13.02 5.83
CA VAL A 925 26.10 13.01 4.39
C VAL A 925 27.48 13.57 4.06
N LYS A 926 28.00 13.29 2.87
CA LYS A 926 29.33 13.76 2.47
C LYS A 926 29.29 14.45 1.12
N ALA A 927 29.92 15.62 1.02
CA ALA A 927 30.03 16.39 -0.21
C ALA A 927 30.70 15.53 -1.31
N GLY A 928 30.14 15.57 -2.52
CA GLY A 928 30.60 14.74 -3.64
C GLY A 928 30.19 13.27 -3.58
N GLN A 929 29.46 12.82 -2.55
CA GLN A 929 28.90 11.47 -2.45
C GLN A 929 27.37 11.52 -2.51
N SER A 930 26.79 10.60 -3.26
CA SER A 930 25.34 10.31 -3.23
C SER A 930 24.98 9.59 -1.93
N GLY A 931 23.72 9.70 -1.52
CA GLY A 931 23.19 8.90 -0.41
C GLY A 931 23.40 9.47 0.99
N VAL A 932 23.04 8.67 1.99
CA VAL A 932 23.26 8.91 3.41
C VAL A 932 24.45 8.08 3.86
N SER A 933 25.52 8.72 4.33
CA SER A 933 26.73 7.99 4.75
C SER A 933 26.57 7.31 6.12
N HIS A 934 25.67 7.83 6.95
CA HIS A 934 25.40 7.33 8.29
C HIS A 934 23.97 7.67 8.70
N LEU A 935 23.23 6.73 9.28
CA LEU A 935 21.88 6.94 9.81
C LEU A 935 21.79 6.38 11.23
N ALA A 936 21.42 7.21 12.20
CA ALA A 936 21.21 6.78 13.58
C ALA A 936 19.74 6.76 13.94
N LEU A 937 19.31 5.63 14.53
CA LEU A 937 17.94 5.35 14.91
C LEU A 937 17.84 5.13 16.42
N ARG A 938 16.86 5.78 17.04
CA ARG A 938 16.49 5.49 18.42
C ARG A 938 15.65 4.21 18.46
N VAL A 939 16.06 3.26 19.29
CA VAL A 939 15.34 2.02 19.58
C VAL A 939 14.84 2.09 21.04
N PRO A 940 13.53 2.33 21.28
CA PRO A 940 12.98 2.38 22.63
C PRO A 940 13.00 0.99 23.29
N VAL A 941 13.51 0.91 24.52
CA VAL A 941 13.59 -0.33 25.31
C VAL A 941 12.93 -0.18 26.69
N ASP A 942 12.64 -1.30 27.35
CA ASP A 942 12.02 -1.36 28.68
C ASP A 942 13.05 -1.35 29.81
N THR A 943 14.20 -2.00 29.60
CA THR A 943 15.26 -2.15 30.59
C THR A 943 16.65 -1.96 29.97
N ASP A 944 17.65 -1.65 30.79
CA ASP A 944 19.05 -1.59 30.31
C ASP A 944 19.63 -3.01 30.13
N ARG A 945 19.52 -3.83 31.19
CA ARG A 945 19.96 -5.23 31.20
C ARG A 945 18.85 -6.19 30.83
N ASP A 946 19.22 -7.37 30.35
CA ASP A 946 18.28 -8.47 30.17
C ASP A 946 17.82 -9.02 31.53
N MET A 947 16.58 -8.71 31.91
CA MET A 947 15.99 -9.04 33.22
C MET A 947 15.13 -10.31 33.19
N ARG A 948 15.17 -11.09 32.09
CA ARG A 948 14.29 -12.24 31.86
C ARG A 948 14.20 -13.18 33.07
N ASP A 949 15.33 -13.66 33.56
CA ASP A 949 15.40 -14.70 34.60
C ASP A 949 14.76 -14.23 35.92
N SER A 950 14.79 -12.93 36.19
CA SER A 950 14.11 -12.35 37.35
C SER A 950 12.61 -12.17 37.12
N LEU A 951 12.20 -11.83 35.89
CA LEU A 951 10.79 -11.57 35.56
C LEU A 951 9.97 -12.86 35.41
N ILE A 952 10.56 -13.95 34.92
CA ILE A 952 9.85 -15.25 34.80
C ILE A 952 9.46 -15.85 36.16
N MET A 953 10.07 -15.38 37.25
CA MET A 953 9.69 -15.79 38.62
C MET A 953 8.35 -15.19 39.07
N VAL A 954 7.88 -14.13 38.42
CA VAL A 954 6.67 -13.38 38.80
C VAL A 954 5.65 -13.24 37.65
N ALA A 955 6.03 -13.59 36.43
CA ALA A 955 5.18 -13.54 35.24
C ALA A 955 5.37 -14.81 34.40
N ARG A 956 4.43 -15.08 33.48
CA ARG A 956 4.55 -16.22 32.55
C ARG A 956 5.73 -15.99 31.62
N GLU A 957 6.59 -17.00 31.48
CA GLU A 957 7.80 -16.98 30.64
C GLU A 957 7.55 -16.38 29.25
N GLN A 958 6.54 -16.90 28.56
CA GLN A 958 6.13 -16.41 27.25
C GLN A 958 5.80 -14.90 27.23
N SER A 959 5.10 -14.41 28.24
CA SER A 959 4.74 -12.98 28.31
C SER A 959 5.96 -12.10 28.57
N VAL A 960 6.98 -12.63 29.24
CA VAL A 960 8.27 -11.94 29.43
C VAL A 960 9.03 -11.93 28.11
N ASP A 961 9.16 -13.07 27.44
CA ASP A 961 9.86 -13.19 26.17
C ASP A 961 9.24 -12.32 25.06
N GLU A 962 7.92 -12.20 25.01
CA GLU A 962 7.22 -11.37 24.01
C GLU A 962 7.26 -9.86 24.31
N ARG A 963 7.43 -9.45 25.58
CA ARG A 963 7.25 -8.04 25.97
C ARG A 963 8.50 -7.34 26.47
N MET A 964 9.42 -8.06 27.10
CA MET A 964 10.62 -7.44 27.64
C MET A 964 11.64 -7.25 26.52
N VAL A 965 11.97 -6.01 26.21
CA VAL A 965 13.11 -5.70 25.34
C VAL A 965 14.12 -4.87 26.12
N SER A 966 15.38 -5.30 26.15
CA SER A 966 16.46 -4.61 26.85
C SER A 966 17.48 -3.98 25.90
N ALA A 967 18.17 -2.93 26.35
CA ALA A 967 19.27 -2.32 25.59
C ALA A 967 20.39 -3.33 25.31
N GLU A 968 20.68 -4.21 26.28
CA GLU A 968 21.60 -5.33 26.14
C GLU A 968 21.20 -6.30 25.02
N MET A 969 19.93 -6.69 24.96
CA MET A 969 19.43 -7.58 23.91
C MET A 969 19.53 -6.91 22.54
N VAL A 970 19.09 -5.66 22.39
CA VAL A 970 19.18 -4.93 21.11
C VAL A 970 20.64 -4.85 20.62
N ALA A 971 21.58 -4.51 21.50
CA ALA A 971 22.99 -4.43 21.13
C ALA A 971 23.60 -5.80 20.82
N GLY A 972 23.23 -6.84 21.58
CA GLY A 972 23.68 -8.22 21.36
C GLY A 972 23.17 -8.78 20.04
N VAL A 973 21.87 -8.64 19.76
CA VAL A 973 21.24 -9.07 18.51
C VAL A 973 21.83 -8.31 17.32
N ALA A 974 22.04 -6.99 17.41
CA ALA A 974 22.69 -6.22 16.35
C ALA A 974 24.13 -6.70 16.08
N GLY A 975 24.87 -7.10 17.11
CA GLY A 975 26.20 -7.70 16.97
C GLY A 975 26.17 -9.06 16.26
N GLU A 976 25.20 -9.92 16.58
CA GLU A 976 25.03 -11.21 15.91
C GLU A 976 24.52 -11.04 14.46
N ILE A 977 23.68 -10.04 14.19
CA ILE A 977 23.31 -9.64 12.81
C ILE A 977 24.57 -9.37 11.98
N GLU A 978 25.47 -8.54 12.49
CA GLU A 978 26.71 -8.22 11.80
C GLU A 978 27.60 -9.45 11.59
N ALA A 979 27.73 -10.30 12.61
CA ALA A 979 28.54 -11.51 12.53
C ALA A 979 28.01 -12.49 11.46
N LEU A 980 26.69 -12.68 11.40
CA LEU A 980 26.05 -13.50 10.37
C LEU A 980 26.28 -12.93 8.96
N ARG A 981 26.15 -11.61 8.79
CA ARG A 981 26.39 -10.94 7.50
C ARG A 981 27.84 -11.00 7.06
N GLU A 982 28.78 -10.83 8.00
CA GLU A 982 30.22 -11.00 7.75
C GLU A 982 30.58 -12.43 7.35
N ALA A 983 29.85 -13.43 7.88
CA ALA A 983 29.98 -14.83 7.49
C ALA A 983 29.34 -15.16 6.12
N GLY A 984 28.71 -14.18 5.47
CA GLY A 984 28.09 -14.33 4.14
C GLY A 984 26.63 -14.78 4.16
N MET A 985 25.98 -14.83 5.32
CA MET A 985 24.57 -15.18 5.46
C MET A 985 23.69 -13.92 5.41
N TYR A 986 22.47 -14.05 4.88
CA TYR A 986 21.46 -12.97 4.86
C TYR A 986 21.95 -11.63 4.27
N GLN A 987 22.87 -11.66 3.29
CA GLN A 987 23.56 -10.45 2.82
C GLN A 987 22.63 -9.37 2.26
N SER A 988 21.47 -9.74 1.75
CA SER A 988 20.48 -8.78 1.23
C SER A 988 19.60 -8.13 2.29
N GLU A 989 19.50 -8.71 3.49
CA GLU A 989 18.73 -8.12 4.58
C GLU A 989 19.52 -6.97 5.21
N LEU A 990 18.79 -5.90 5.57
CA LEU A 990 19.35 -4.66 6.11
C LEU A 990 20.49 -4.09 5.23
N ALA A 991 20.33 -4.19 3.91
CA ALA A 991 21.26 -3.71 2.92
C ALA A 991 20.53 -2.80 1.94
N TRP A 992 20.95 -1.54 1.87
CA TRP A 992 20.35 -0.55 0.97
C TRP A 992 21.40 0.08 0.08
N LYS A 993 21.01 0.34 -1.17
CA LYS A 993 21.77 1.24 -2.03
C LYS A 993 21.72 2.65 -1.43
N ASP A 994 22.84 3.37 -1.51
CA ASP A 994 22.95 4.76 -1.08
C ASP A 994 22.80 4.97 0.45
N LEU A 995 23.00 3.92 1.26
CA LEU A 995 23.14 4.01 2.71
C LEU A 995 24.45 3.39 3.18
N GLY A 996 25.19 4.13 4.02
CA GLY A 996 26.38 3.65 4.69
C GLY A 996 26.05 2.92 6.00
N THR A 997 26.57 3.42 7.12
CA THR A 997 26.42 2.76 8.42
C THR A 997 25.07 3.08 9.06
N ILE A 998 24.47 2.08 9.72
CA ILE A 998 23.36 2.30 10.65
C ILE A 998 23.88 2.24 12.08
N GLU A 999 23.47 3.20 12.89
CA GLU A 999 23.75 3.27 14.32
C GLU A 999 22.44 3.13 15.10
N LEU A 1000 22.45 2.29 16.12
CA LEU A 1000 21.30 2.01 16.97
C LEU A 1000 21.52 2.62 18.34
N TRP A 1001 20.64 3.52 18.76
CA TRP A 1001 20.61 4.09 20.10
C TRP A 1001 19.54 3.37 20.91
N ALA A 1002 19.92 2.31 21.62
CA ALA A 1002 19.01 1.62 22.52
C ALA A 1002 18.86 2.44 23.80
N GLU A 1003 17.68 3.02 24.00
CA GLU A 1003 17.40 4.03 25.03
C GLU A 1003 16.10 3.70 25.75
N TRP A 1004 16.02 4.04 27.03
CA TRP A 1004 14.82 3.81 27.83
C TRP A 1004 13.62 4.57 27.26
N THR A 1005 12.48 3.89 27.25
CA THR A 1005 11.25 4.45 26.65
C THR A 1005 10.81 5.76 27.33
N HIS A 1006 11.01 5.87 28.64
CA HIS A 1006 10.53 6.98 29.46
C HIS A 1006 11.53 8.12 29.69
N GLU A 1007 12.79 7.97 29.28
CA GLU A 1007 13.84 8.97 29.48
C GLU A 1007 14.87 8.91 28.35
N GLN A 1008 15.11 10.03 27.67
CA GLN A 1008 16.13 10.15 26.62
C GLN A 1008 17.39 10.74 27.23
N ASP A 1009 18.27 9.85 27.70
CA ASP A 1009 19.56 10.24 28.26
C ASP A 1009 20.71 9.72 27.37
N PRO A 1010 21.37 10.64 26.63
CA PRO A 1010 22.55 10.33 25.83
C PRO A 1010 23.67 9.59 26.55
N GLU A 1011 23.82 9.74 27.87
CA GLU A 1011 24.91 9.15 28.65
C GLU A 1011 24.64 7.69 29.05
N SER A 1012 23.37 7.31 29.20
CA SER A 1012 22.96 5.93 29.53
C SER A 1012 22.58 5.08 28.32
N ARG A 1013 22.56 5.67 27.11
CA ARG A 1013 22.23 4.92 25.89
C ARG A 1013 23.27 3.83 25.58
N ARG A 1014 22.81 2.67 25.12
CA ARG A 1014 23.69 1.64 24.55
C ARG A 1014 23.70 1.77 23.03
N THR A 1015 24.89 1.79 22.44
CA THR A 1015 25.05 1.97 20.99
C THR A 1015 25.49 0.67 20.31
N ALA A 1016 24.88 0.35 19.19
CA ALA A 1016 25.30 -0.73 18.29
C ALA A 1016 25.36 -0.24 16.83
N PHE A 1017 26.05 -0.98 15.97
CA PHE A 1017 26.27 -0.58 14.58
C PHE A 1017 25.97 -1.73 13.63
N ILE A 1018 25.39 -1.39 12.48
CA ILE A 1018 25.20 -2.29 11.34
C ILE A 1018 25.97 -1.69 10.15
N ARG A 1019 26.94 -2.42 9.60
CA ARG A 1019 27.83 -1.92 8.55
C ARG A 1019 27.19 -2.07 7.17
N PRO A 1020 27.64 -1.29 6.17
CA PRO A 1020 27.24 -1.47 4.77
C PRO A 1020 28.00 -2.63 4.11
N ASN A 1021 28.04 -3.80 4.75
CA ASN A 1021 28.73 -5.01 4.27
C ASN A 1021 27.78 -5.99 3.55
N GLY A 1022 26.49 -5.69 3.47
CA GLY A 1022 25.50 -6.46 2.72
C GLY A 1022 25.49 -6.18 1.21
N ALA A 1023 24.72 -6.98 0.49
CA ALA A 1023 24.49 -6.88 -0.95
C ALA A 1023 23.01 -6.52 -1.21
N PRO A 1024 22.68 -5.23 -1.40
CA PRO A 1024 21.29 -4.83 -1.61
C PRO A 1024 20.71 -5.50 -2.85
N LEU A 1025 19.42 -5.84 -2.79
CA LEU A 1025 18.71 -6.35 -3.97
C LEU A 1025 18.74 -5.30 -5.10
N ALA A 1026 18.76 -5.79 -6.35
CA ALA A 1026 18.66 -4.91 -7.50
C ALA A 1026 17.33 -4.15 -7.44
N LEU A 1027 17.38 -2.85 -7.75
CA LEU A 1027 16.18 -2.04 -7.85
C LEU A 1027 15.29 -2.61 -8.98
N PRO A 1028 13.98 -2.73 -8.78
CA PRO A 1028 13.07 -3.21 -9.82
C PRO A 1028 13.21 -2.35 -11.09
N ASP A 1029 13.46 -2.97 -12.24
CA ASP A 1029 13.39 -2.26 -13.51
C ASP A 1029 11.93 -2.27 -13.97
N TRP A 1030 11.21 -1.17 -13.76
CA TRP A 1030 9.80 -1.03 -14.16
C TRP A 1030 9.59 -1.13 -15.69
N ARG A 1031 10.67 -1.17 -16.48
CA ARG A 1031 10.63 -1.37 -17.94
C ARG A 1031 10.69 -2.84 -18.34
N THR A 1032 11.05 -3.74 -17.42
CA THR A 1032 11.08 -5.21 -17.62
C THR A 1032 9.97 -5.86 -16.82
#